data_AF-A0A936AUG7-F1
#
_entry.id   AF-A0A936AUG7-F1
#
_cell.length_a   1.000
_cell.length_b   1.000
_cell.length_c   1.000
_cell.angle_alpha   90.00
_cell.angle_beta   90.00
_cell.angle_gamma   90.00
#
_symmetry.space_group_name_H-M   'P 1'
#
loop_
_entity.id
_entity.type
_entity.pdbx_description
1 polymer ?
#
loop_
_entity_poly.entity_id
_entity_poly.type
_entity_poly.pdbx_seq_one_letter_code
_entity_poly.pdbx_strand_id
1 'polypeptide(L)'
;MTRQIRFGDWCFQPDTHMLAIGELQNVLEPKVARLLEYFLAHPDEVLSHDQLVNAVWDGRVISDEAVRRGISSLRHALAADGSNGYIKTIHKKGYLADFPPPLAESPDLALSPQNPDLLIAPAQSPIPPSVGSASRAGWRLLRPGFGFLALVVLLALGVYFLHQALREVPPPASSRVAASAPVTIAVLSFLNLSEDAGSGYFSDGLAEELLGLLAQVDAFQVTARSSSFQFKANQEDVRAVGRRLGVRYVLEGSVRKASDKVRIGVQLTDAQSGYNVWSETYERRLGDTFAVQQEIARNVVRKLQVAIVSTGDPLFNESSTASIEAHDEYLQARNLLATWVVSDADAAADHLQRAIALDPDYAAAYALLADAILIRASANNSVANAREVVAPLVRKALELEPGLGDAYVTRSWLSDDPAQRERDLRRGLELNPSSARGYAMLADLLASSSGRREEAFRLIDRARALDPLMPNNHHVKARMLVQQGQWAEAELLEKLAIELDPRFRAALVRLGNLSALKGDFAAAVTYGERATAIDPRAEWVRDELVWFYLDLDDLQGAIHANQPATPLGRMEILLAAGEWKSAGEILYALDNSVASRIEGAWVSKIALLHAHATGEYARALELAARRLGFHGTVPALDMPWELIQYAELARLLRESGDETGSLALTRTLLAQLPELERRTPGLARLTEIARAILLAQNADLAGALAALELASLSSPMTVWWIYLKNYPDFAALRSEPRFQALLARAEAHAARQRNLLGQMRKGGEMVGNKQGSPTSGDGRAKSAAF
;
A
#
# COMPACT_ATOMS: atom_id res chain seq x y z
N MET A 1 45.65 -10.68 27.72
CA MET A 1 45.31 -12.12 27.61
C MET A 1 43.83 -12.21 27.90
N THR A 2 43.01 -12.60 26.93
CA THR A 2 41.56 -12.73 27.09
C THR A 2 41.30 -13.95 27.97
N ARG A 3 40.54 -13.79 29.07
CA ARG A 3 40.24 -14.89 29.98
C ARG A 3 39.43 -15.95 29.25
N GLN A 4 39.83 -17.22 29.31
CA GLN A 4 39.16 -18.32 28.61
C GLN A 4 38.77 -19.42 29.60
N ILE A 5 37.49 -19.77 29.66
CA ILE A 5 36.94 -20.81 30.53
C ILE A 5 36.55 -22.01 29.65
N ARG A 6 37.13 -23.19 29.91
CA ARG A 6 36.79 -24.43 29.21
C ARG A 6 35.97 -25.35 30.11
N PHE A 7 34.86 -25.86 29.61
CA PHE A 7 33.98 -26.81 30.30
C PHE A 7 33.37 -27.78 29.29
N GLY A 8 33.50 -29.09 29.53
CA GLY A 8 33.17 -30.10 28.51
C GLY A 8 33.90 -29.83 27.19
N ASP A 9 33.18 -29.80 26.08
CA ASP A 9 33.69 -29.45 24.74
C ASP A 9 33.60 -27.95 24.42
N TRP A 10 33.12 -27.14 25.36
CA TRP A 10 32.87 -25.71 25.16
C TRP A 10 34.02 -24.84 25.65
N CYS A 11 34.24 -23.76 24.92
CA CYS A 11 35.14 -22.67 25.25
C CYS A 11 34.35 -21.37 25.35
N PHE A 12 34.36 -20.75 26.53
CA PHE A 12 33.71 -19.47 26.78
C PHE A 12 34.74 -18.38 27.11
N GLN A 13 34.62 -17.22 26.47
CA GLN A 13 35.42 -16.03 26.74
C GLN A 13 34.51 -14.95 27.35
N PRO A 14 34.60 -14.69 28.67
CA PRO A 14 33.73 -13.72 29.34
C PRO A 14 33.87 -12.29 28.76
N ASP A 15 35.09 -11.86 28.43
CA ASP A 15 35.35 -10.48 27.98
C ASP A 15 34.73 -10.18 26.60
N THR A 16 34.55 -11.20 25.76
CA THR A 16 34.01 -11.08 24.39
C THR A 16 32.61 -11.69 24.25
N HIS A 17 32.07 -12.26 25.33
CA HIS A 17 30.85 -13.08 25.36
C HIS A 17 30.83 -14.23 24.34
N MET A 18 31.99 -14.65 23.84
CA MET A 18 32.08 -15.66 22.79
C MET A 18 32.03 -17.06 23.41
N LEU A 19 31.09 -17.88 22.93
CA LEU A 19 30.95 -19.29 23.26
C LEU A 19 31.22 -20.13 22.01
N ALA A 20 32.14 -21.09 22.09
CA ALA A 20 32.55 -21.91 20.97
C ALA A 20 32.59 -23.41 21.31
N ILE A 21 32.22 -24.26 20.35
CA ILE A 21 32.39 -25.72 20.39
C ILE A 21 32.90 -26.19 19.01
N GLY A 22 34.10 -26.75 18.95
CA GLY A 22 34.76 -27.07 17.66
C GLY A 22 34.91 -25.82 16.77
N GLU A 23 34.37 -25.85 15.55
CA GLU A 23 34.35 -24.71 14.61
C GLU A 23 33.14 -23.78 14.80
N LEU A 24 32.15 -24.17 15.61
CA LEU A 24 30.93 -23.39 15.83
C LEU A 24 31.19 -22.30 16.87
N GLN A 25 30.98 -21.04 16.49
CA GLN A 25 31.14 -19.87 17.37
C GLN A 25 29.83 -19.10 17.46
N ASN A 26 29.44 -18.74 18.68
CA ASN A 26 28.25 -17.95 18.96
C ASN A 26 28.58 -16.84 19.97
N VAL A 27 28.11 -15.63 19.72
CA VAL A 27 28.27 -14.51 20.67
C VAL A 27 27.00 -14.41 21.51
N LEU A 28 27.14 -14.66 22.81
CA LEU A 28 26.02 -14.62 23.74
C LEU A 28 25.58 -13.18 24.02
N GLU A 29 24.28 -12.97 24.24
CA GLU A 29 23.78 -11.72 24.80
C GLU A 29 24.48 -11.46 26.16
N PRO A 30 24.85 -10.21 26.52
CA PRO A 30 25.62 -9.94 27.74
C PRO A 30 25.03 -10.52 29.02
N LYS A 31 23.70 -10.55 29.16
CA LYS A 31 23.02 -11.12 30.33
C LYS A 31 23.06 -12.65 30.33
N VAL A 32 22.99 -13.28 29.16
CA VAL A 32 23.14 -14.73 28.99
C VAL A 32 24.58 -15.15 29.23
N ALA A 33 25.55 -14.32 28.80
CA ALA A 33 26.97 -14.50 29.10
C ALA A 33 27.26 -14.39 30.61
N ARG A 34 26.69 -13.38 31.29
CA ARG A 34 26.78 -13.25 32.75
C ARG A 34 26.11 -14.40 33.49
N LEU A 35 24.96 -14.90 33.01
CA LEU A 35 24.34 -16.11 33.55
C LEU A 35 25.29 -17.31 33.43
N LEU A 36 25.88 -17.54 32.25
CA LEU A 36 26.82 -18.64 32.03
C LEU A 36 28.05 -18.51 32.93
N GLU A 37 28.64 -17.32 33.05
CA GLU A 37 29.76 -17.09 33.96
C GLU A 37 29.38 -17.39 35.42
N TYR A 38 28.18 -16.97 35.84
CA TYR A 38 27.70 -17.20 37.20
C TYR A 38 27.42 -18.69 37.47
N PHE A 39 26.86 -19.42 36.50
CA PHE A 39 26.65 -20.87 36.60
C PHE A 39 27.97 -21.64 36.64
N LEU A 40 28.96 -21.27 35.82
CA LEU A 40 30.29 -21.89 35.82
C LEU A 40 31.07 -21.63 37.11
N ALA A 41 30.78 -20.53 37.81
CA ALA A 41 31.36 -20.22 39.11
C ALA A 41 30.71 -20.97 40.29
N HIS A 42 29.53 -21.56 40.10
CA HIS A 42 28.78 -22.28 41.14
C HIS A 42 28.34 -23.68 40.66
N PRO A 43 29.29 -24.57 40.26
CA PRO A 43 28.95 -25.90 39.79
C PRO A 43 28.30 -26.74 40.91
N ASP A 44 27.34 -27.58 40.54
CA ASP A 44 26.54 -28.47 41.40
C ASP A 44 25.68 -27.76 42.46
N GLU A 45 25.53 -26.44 42.40
CA GLU A 45 24.70 -25.65 43.31
C GLU A 45 23.28 -25.39 42.74
N VAL A 46 22.28 -25.36 43.63
CA VAL A 46 20.91 -24.92 43.30
C VAL A 46 20.81 -23.41 43.53
N LEU A 47 20.78 -22.65 42.45
CA LEU A 47 20.70 -21.20 42.47
C LEU A 47 19.24 -20.73 42.45
N SER A 48 18.84 -19.98 43.48
CA SER A 48 17.50 -19.41 43.58
C SER A 48 17.27 -18.29 42.55
N HIS A 49 16.00 -17.98 42.30
CA HIS A 49 15.63 -16.87 41.44
C HIS A 49 16.29 -15.56 41.88
N ASP A 50 16.23 -15.23 43.17
CA ASP A 50 16.77 -13.99 43.71
C ASP A 50 18.30 -13.92 43.61
N GLN A 51 18.99 -15.06 43.73
CA GLN A 51 20.45 -15.13 43.52
C GLN A 51 20.82 -14.81 42.07
N LEU A 52 20.08 -15.36 41.10
CA LEU A 52 20.30 -15.08 39.68
C LEU A 52 19.97 -13.62 39.32
N VAL A 53 18.86 -13.09 39.86
CA VAL A 53 18.48 -11.67 39.69
C VAL A 53 19.58 -10.75 40.21
N ASN A 54 20.06 -10.99 41.43
CA ASN A 54 21.09 -10.16 42.05
C ASN A 54 22.42 -10.23 41.30
N ALA A 55 22.83 -11.41 40.84
CA ALA A 55 24.12 -11.61 40.17
C ALA A 55 24.19 -11.01 38.75
N VAL A 56 23.09 -11.06 38.00
CA VAL A 56 23.09 -10.71 36.56
C VAL A 56 22.39 -9.38 36.27
N TRP A 57 21.43 -8.98 37.10
CA TRP A 57 20.66 -7.74 36.93
C TRP A 57 20.93 -6.68 38.01
N ASP A 58 22.03 -6.85 38.77
CA ASP A 58 22.53 -5.88 39.75
C ASP A 58 21.44 -5.40 40.75
N GLY A 59 20.56 -6.32 41.17
CA GLY A 59 19.48 -6.06 42.15
C GLY A 59 18.24 -5.32 41.62
N ARG A 60 18.10 -5.14 40.30
CA ARG A 60 16.88 -4.55 39.69
C ARG A 60 15.70 -5.52 39.80
N VAL A 61 14.49 -5.00 40.09
CA VAL A 61 13.26 -5.79 40.11
C VAL A 61 12.88 -6.16 38.66
N ILE A 62 13.01 -7.43 38.30
CA ILE A 62 12.62 -8.00 37.00
C ILE A 62 11.56 -9.07 37.18
N SER A 63 10.74 -9.32 36.16
CA SER A 63 9.74 -10.39 36.19
C SER A 63 10.38 -11.77 36.09
N ASP A 64 9.74 -12.78 36.71
CA ASP A 64 10.14 -14.20 36.61
C ASP A 64 10.33 -14.67 35.16
N GLU A 65 9.58 -14.09 34.24
CA GLU A 65 9.64 -14.38 32.81
C GLU A 65 10.94 -13.92 32.16
N ALA A 66 11.59 -12.87 32.68
CA ALA A 66 12.90 -12.42 32.19
C ALA A 66 14.01 -13.41 32.57
N VAL A 67 14.00 -13.95 33.79
CA VAL A 67 14.96 -14.98 34.22
C VAL A 67 14.74 -16.27 33.43
N ARG A 68 13.47 -16.71 33.27
CA ARG A 68 13.14 -17.89 32.46
C ARG A 68 13.59 -17.77 31.00
N ARG A 69 13.39 -16.60 30.38
CA ARG A 69 13.89 -16.33 29.01
C ARG A 69 15.41 -16.38 28.95
N GLY A 70 16.12 -15.80 29.91
CA GLY A 70 17.58 -15.88 29.99
C GLY A 70 18.11 -17.31 30.10
N ILE A 71 17.47 -18.14 30.94
CA ILE A 71 17.80 -19.57 31.06
C ILE A 71 17.48 -20.35 29.79
N SER A 72 16.34 -20.05 29.15
CA SER A 72 15.96 -20.68 27.88
C SER A 72 16.96 -20.36 26.77
N SER A 73 17.34 -19.09 26.62
CA SER A 73 18.37 -18.65 25.67
C SER A 73 19.72 -19.32 25.94
N LEU A 74 20.10 -19.46 27.22
CA LEU A 74 21.34 -20.15 27.58
C LEU A 74 21.29 -21.65 27.24
N ARG A 75 20.17 -22.33 27.50
CA ARG A 75 19.97 -23.73 27.11
C ARG A 75 20.04 -23.92 25.60
N HIS A 76 19.40 -23.04 24.83
CA HIS A 76 19.46 -23.08 23.36
C HIS A 76 20.87 -22.82 22.82
N ALA A 77 21.64 -21.94 23.46
CA ALA A 77 23.02 -21.69 23.08
C ALA A 77 23.92 -22.92 23.32
N LEU A 78 23.61 -23.74 24.33
CA LEU A 78 24.35 -24.95 24.68
C LEU A 78 23.82 -26.21 23.97
N ALA A 79 22.55 -26.24 23.52
CA ALA A 79 21.96 -27.30 22.71
C ALA A 79 20.76 -26.75 21.91
N ALA A 80 20.72 -26.95 20.59
CA ALA A 80 19.73 -26.33 19.71
C ALA A 80 18.26 -26.66 20.06
N ASP A 81 18.00 -27.83 20.63
CA ASP A 81 16.67 -28.27 21.06
C ASP A 81 16.26 -27.77 22.47
N GLY A 82 17.15 -27.03 23.15
CA GLY A 82 16.92 -26.51 24.50
C GLY A 82 16.99 -27.57 25.61
N SER A 83 17.33 -28.83 25.28
CA SER A 83 17.31 -29.97 26.20
C SER A 83 18.67 -30.24 26.86
N ASN A 84 19.47 -29.20 27.14
CA ASN A 84 20.80 -29.44 27.68
C ASN A 84 20.77 -29.87 29.16
N GLY A 85 21.47 -30.97 29.47
CA GLY A 85 21.65 -31.53 30.81
C GLY A 85 22.40 -30.63 31.80
N TYR A 86 23.13 -29.60 31.32
CA TYR A 86 23.93 -28.69 32.17
C TYR A 86 23.12 -27.76 33.09
N ILE A 87 21.84 -27.46 32.79
CA ILE A 87 21.00 -26.60 33.64
C ILE A 87 19.67 -27.28 33.89
N LYS A 88 19.44 -27.77 35.11
CA LYS A 88 18.21 -28.48 35.50
C LYS A 88 17.27 -27.58 36.31
N THR A 89 15.99 -27.54 35.97
CA THR A 89 14.99 -26.76 36.73
C THR A 89 14.54 -27.55 37.96
N ILE A 90 14.67 -26.96 39.14
CA ILE A 90 14.17 -27.53 40.41
C ILE A 90 12.93 -26.74 40.83
N HIS A 91 11.75 -27.36 40.72
CA HIS A 91 10.48 -26.70 41.03
C HIS A 91 10.48 -26.04 42.41
N LYS A 92 10.10 -24.74 42.44
CA LYS A 92 10.02 -23.89 43.64
C LYS A 92 11.34 -23.63 44.38
N LYS A 93 12.49 -24.06 43.84
CA LYS A 93 13.81 -23.83 44.45
C LYS A 93 14.79 -23.07 43.54
N GLY A 94 14.69 -23.20 42.22
CA GLY A 94 15.54 -22.49 41.27
C GLY A 94 16.13 -23.39 40.19
N TYR A 95 17.40 -23.19 39.86
CA TYR A 95 18.11 -23.92 38.78
C TYR A 95 19.40 -24.55 39.30
N LEU A 96 19.62 -25.82 39.00
CA LEU A 96 20.85 -26.56 39.31
C LEU A 96 21.87 -26.41 38.17
N ALA A 97 23.09 -26.03 38.53
CA ALA A 97 24.23 -25.83 37.65
C ALA A 97 25.06 -27.13 37.46
N ASP A 98 24.63 -28.04 36.60
CA ASP A 98 25.28 -29.35 36.41
C ASP A 98 26.43 -29.29 35.38
N PHE A 99 27.37 -28.35 35.56
CA PHE A 99 28.52 -28.15 34.66
C PHE A 99 29.74 -28.96 35.12
N PRO A 100 30.49 -29.60 34.20
CA PRO A 100 31.75 -30.26 34.54
C PRO A 100 32.77 -29.23 35.05
N PRO A 101 33.62 -29.59 36.02
CA PRO A 101 34.57 -28.66 36.64
C PRO A 101 35.51 -28.04 35.59
N PRO A 102 35.80 -26.73 35.65
CA PRO A 102 36.71 -26.08 34.71
C PRO A 102 38.11 -26.71 34.77
N LEU A 103 38.66 -27.08 33.62
CA LEU A 103 40.06 -27.52 33.55
C LEU A 103 40.96 -26.32 33.92
N ALA A 104 41.67 -26.41 35.05
CA ALA A 104 42.54 -25.34 35.54
C ALA A 104 43.62 -24.96 34.50
N GLU A 105 43.79 -23.66 34.26
CA GLU A 105 44.90 -23.12 33.47
C GLU A 105 46.24 -23.43 34.18
N SER A 106 47.18 -24.09 33.48
CA SER A 106 48.58 -24.13 33.90
C SER A 106 49.29 -22.82 33.49
N PRO A 107 49.96 -22.12 34.41
CA PRO A 107 50.85 -21.02 34.07
C PRO A 107 52.26 -21.56 33.76
N ASP A 108 52.85 -21.00 32.69
CA ASP A 108 54.29 -20.91 32.37
C ASP A 108 54.70 -21.53 31.02
N LEU A 109 55.06 -20.64 30.09
CA LEU A 109 56.44 -20.54 29.58
C LEU A 109 56.58 -19.26 28.75
N ALA A 110 57.05 -18.20 29.42
CA ALA A 110 57.63 -17.03 28.80
C ALA A 110 59.15 -17.20 28.72
N LEU A 111 59.73 -17.19 27.51
CA LEU A 111 61.12 -16.80 27.26
C LEU A 111 61.23 -16.16 25.86
N SER A 112 61.36 -14.83 25.84
CA SER A 112 62.06 -14.05 24.81
C SER A 112 63.59 -14.16 25.06
N PRO A 113 64.54 -13.93 24.11
CA PRO A 113 64.64 -12.64 23.37
C PRO A 113 65.37 -12.58 21.99
N GLN A 114 65.13 -11.46 21.28
CA GLN A 114 66.05 -10.66 20.42
C GLN A 114 66.48 -11.09 18.99
N ASN A 115 66.18 -10.16 18.05
CA ASN A 115 66.71 -9.81 16.71
C ASN A 115 68.24 -10.01 16.52
N PRO A 116 68.82 -10.11 15.28
CA PRO A 116 68.67 -9.07 14.23
C PRO A 116 68.87 -9.46 12.73
N ASP A 117 68.41 -8.55 11.84
CA ASP A 117 69.03 -8.14 10.57
C ASP A 117 69.18 -9.04 9.30
N LEU A 118 68.95 -8.36 8.16
CA LEU A 118 69.48 -8.52 6.78
C LEU A 118 68.69 -9.35 5.72
N LEU A 119 68.09 -8.57 4.80
CA LEU A 119 68.30 -8.53 3.34
C LEU A 119 67.88 -9.71 2.40
N ILE A 120 67.54 -9.24 1.18
CA ILE A 120 67.59 -9.85 -0.17
C ILE A 120 66.35 -10.63 -0.67
N ALA A 121 65.76 -10.11 -1.76
CA ALA A 121 64.95 -10.84 -2.76
C ALA A 121 65.88 -11.63 -3.73
N PRO A 122 65.45 -12.19 -4.87
CA PRO A 122 64.29 -13.02 -5.24
C PRO A 122 64.74 -14.42 -5.76
N ALA A 123 63.83 -15.19 -6.37
CA ALA A 123 64.03 -16.10 -7.53
C ALA A 123 63.66 -17.60 -7.37
N GLN A 124 62.68 -17.98 -8.21
CA GLN A 124 62.65 -19.12 -9.14
C GLN A 124 62.33 -20.55 -8.67
N SER A 125 61.44 -21.14 -9.48
CA SER A 125 60.89 -22.51 -9.52
C SER A 125 61.94 -23.64 -9.63
N PRO A 126 61.49 -24.91 -9.56
CA PRO A 126 61.38 -25.69 -10.81
C PRO A 126 60.18 -26.68 -10.90
N ILE A 127 59.94 -27.10 -12.15
CA ILE A 127 58.95 -28.04 -12.72
C ILE A 127 59.68 -29.40 -13.03
N PRO A 128 59.16 -30.51 -13.65
CA PRO A 128 57.93 -31.37 -13.66
C PRO A 128 58.28 -32.88 -13.35
N PRO A 129 57.65 -34.00 -13.86
CA PRO A 129 57.33 -34.43 -15.27
C PRO A 129 55.83 -34.81 -15.49
N SER A 130 55.13 -34.65 -16.62
CA SER A 130 55.24 -35.07 -18.05
C SER A 130 54.49 -36.36 -18.45
N VAL A 131 53.81 -36.30 -19.62
CA VAL A 131 53.36 -37.31 -20.64
C VAL A 131 51.86 -37.16 -20.95
N GLY A 132 51.38 -37.00 -22.20
CA GLY A 132 52.01 -37.12 -23.51
C GLY A 132 51.22 -36.44 -24.65
N SER A 133 51.81 -36.53 -25.84
CA SER A 133 51.60 -35.73 -27.04
C SER A 133 50.98 -36.53 -28.20
N ALA A 134 50.32 -35.85 -29.16
CA ALA A 134 50.55 -35.92 -30.64
C ALA A 134 49.41 -35.20 -31.39
N SER A 135 49.63 -34.03 -32.04
CA SER A 135 50.07 -33.80 -33.45
C SER A 135 48.90 -33.87 -34.46
N ARG A 136 48.72 -33.08 -35.54
CA ARG A 136 49.39 -31.96 -36.22
C ARG A 136 48.43 -31.56 -37.37
N ALA A 137 48.35 -30.28 -37.74
CA ALA A 137 48.29 -29.76 -39.13
C ALA A 137 47.91 -28.27 -39.13
N GLY A 138 48.73 -27.43 -39.75
CA GLY A 138 48.50 -25.99 -39.87
C GLY A 138 48.00 -25.58 -41.24
N TRP A 139 47.51 -24.34 -41.36
CA TRP A 139 47.52 -23.53 -42.59
C TRP A 139 47.69 -22.04 -42.25
N ARG A 140 48.23 -21.33 -43.25
CA ARG A 140 48.93 -20.03 -43.17
C ARG A 140 48.02 -18.81 -43.36
N LEU A 141 48.44 -17.70 -42.74
CA LEU A 141 48.43 -16.28 -43.18
C LEU A 141 47.14 -15.66 -43.76
N LEU A 142 46.58 -14.64 -43.09
CA LEU A 142 46.15 -13.35 -43.68
C LEU A 142 46.17 -12.23 -42.59
N ARG A 143 46.47 -11.00 -43.02
CA ARG A 143 46.96 -9.81 -42.27
C ARG A 143 45.95 -9.15 -41.30
N PRO A 144 46.33 -8.70 -40.07
CA PRO A 144 45.48 -7.88 -39.21
C PRO A 144 45.85 -6.39 -39.34
N GLY A 145 45.35 -5.72 -40.37
CA GLY A 145 45.53 -4.26 -40.54
C GLY A 145 44.27 -3.44 -40.28
N PHE A 146 43.10 -4.02 -40.59
CA PHE A 146 41.82 -3.30 -40.53
C PHE A 146 41.04 -3.54 -39.24
N GLY A 147 41.18 -4.72 -38.62
CA GLY A 147 40.48 -5.03 -37.36
C GLY A 147 40.97 -4.18 -36.19
N PHE A 148 42.26 -3.84 -36.16
CA PHE A 148 42.82 -2.98 -35.11
C PHE A 148 42.31 -1.54 -35.24
N LEU A 149 42.23 -1.00 -36.46
CA LEU A 149 41.73 0.35 -36.68
C LEU A 149 40.23 0.44 -36.36
N ALA A 150 39.43 -0.56 -36.76
CA ALA A 150 38.02 -0.63 -36.40
C ALA A 150 37.82 -0.75 -34.88
N LEU A 151 38.65 -1.54 -34.20
CA LEU A 151 38.61 -1.66 -32.73
C LEU A 151 38.99 -0.34 -32.05
N VAL A 152 40.03 0.36 -32.53
CA VAL A 152 40.43 1.66 -31.98
C VAL A 152 39.36 2.72 -32.22
N VAL A 153 38.70 2.73 -33.38
CA VAL A 153 37.59 3.64 -33.68
C VAL A 153 36.37 3.30 -32.82
N LEU A 154 36.05 2.03 -32.62
CA LEU A 154 34.97 1.59 -31.72
C LEU A 154 35.30 1.91 -30.26
N LEU A 155 36.55 1.80 -29.84
CA LEU A 155 36.99 2.17 -28.50
C LEU A 155 36.94 3.69 -28.32
N ALA A 156 37.34 4.46 -29.33
CA ALA A 156 37.28 5.92 -29.32
C ALA A 156 35.83 6.42 -29.34
N LEU A 157 34.94 5.79 -30.12
CA LEU A 157 33.50 6.05 -30.09
C LEU A 157 32.89 5.62 -28.75
N GLY A 158 33.27 4.47 -28.22
CA GLY A 158 32.84 4.00 -26.90
C GLY A 158 33.28 4.95 -25.79
N VAL A 159 34.52 5.43 -25.81
CA VAL A 159 35.04 6.44 -24.88
C VAL A 159 34.37 7.80 -25.12
N TYR A 160 34.09 8.18 -26.36
CA TYR A 160 33.40 9.42 -26.69
C TYR A 160 31.94 9.41 -26.21
N PHE A 161 31.21 8.32 -26.42
CA PHE A 161 29.85 8.14 -25.92
C PHE A 161 29.83 7.94 -24.41
N LEU A 162 30.83 7.29 -23.81
CA LEU A 162 31.01 7.24 -22.36
C LEU A 162 31.33 8.63 -21.80
N HIS A 163 32.13 9.43 -22.49
CA HIS A 163 32.46 10.81 -22.11
C HIS A 163 31.27 11.76 -22.31
N GLN A 164 30.39 11.51 -23.30
CA GLN A 164 29.12 12.21 -23.46
C GLN A 164 28.12 11.81 -22.36
N ALA A 165 27.99 10.52 -22.08
CA ALA A 165 27.16 9.99 -20.98
C ALA A 165 27.64 10.49 -19.59
N LEU A 166 28.96 10.65 -19.42
CA LEU A 166 29.57 11.25 -18.22
C LEU A 166 29.54 12.79 -18.20
N ARG A 167 29.23 13.46 -19.33
CA ARG A 167 29.00 14.92 -19.40
C ARG A 167 27.52 15.29 -19.21
N GLU A 168 26.61 14.36 -19.46
CA GLU A 168 25.21 14.48 -19.03
C GLU A 168 25.00 14.11 -17.56
N VAL A 169 26.05 13.63 -16.87
CA VAL A 169 26.11 13.74 -15.40
C VAL A 169 26.38 15.21 -15.08
N PRO A 170 25.41 15.95 -14.50
CA PRO A 170 25.67 17.33 -14.11
C PRO A 170 26.90 17.36 -13.17
N PRO A 171 27.77 18.38 -13.27
CA PRO A 171 28.89 18.51 -12.35
C PRO A 171 28.35 18.43 -10.91
N PRO A 172 29.06 17.80 -9.96
CA PRO A 172 28.63 17.81 -8.57
C PRO A 172 28.44 19.26 -8.18
N ALA A 173 27.17 19.64 -7.98
CA ALA A 173 26.82 20.92 -7.42
C ALA A 173 27.68 21.06 -6.17
N SER A 174 28.50 22.11 -6.14
CA SER A 174 29.28 22.55 -4.99
C SER A 174 28.51 22.19 -3.74
N SER A 175 29.09 21.32 -2.91
CA SER A 175 28.47 20.67 -1.76
C SER A 175 27.46 21.56 -1.05
N ARG A 176 26.20 21.55 -1.51
CA ARG A 176 25.07 21.76 -0.63
C ARG A 176 25.15 20.55 0.27
N VAL A 177 25.49 20.80 1.53
CA VAL A 177 25.37 19.86 2.65
C VAL A 177 24.29 18.87 2.29
N ALA A 178 24.67 17.61 2.02
CA ALA A 178 23.71 16.56 1.80
C ALA A 178 22.75 16.63 2.98
N ALA A 179 21.50 17.03 2.73
CA ALA A 179 20.48 16.97 3.77
C ALA A 179 20.50 15.52 4.24
N SER A 180 20.93 15.30 5.48
CA SER A 180 20.94 13.98 6.10
C SER A 180 19.56 13.37 5.88
N ALA A 181 19.50 12.11 5.44
CA ALA A 181 18.23 11.43 5.28
C ALA A 181 17.38 11.67 6.54
N PRO A 182 16.12 12.13 6.40
CA PRO A 182 15.31 12.52 7.54
C PRO A 182 15.07 11.32 8.45
N VAL A 183 14.99 11.58 9.75
CA VAL A 183 14.91 10.55 10.76
C VAL A 183 13.49 9.99 10.81
N THR A 184 13.34 8.69 10.58
CA THR A 184 12.04 8.01 10.63
C THR A 184 11.71 7.57 12.06
N ILE A 185 10.55 7.98 12.56
CA ILE A 185 10.11 7.72 13.94
C ILE A 185 8.62 7.35 14.00
N ALA A 186 8.27 6.37 14.82
CA ALA A 186 6.88 6.07 15.18
C ALA A 186 6.64 6.39 16.66
N VAL A 187 5.47 6.91 16.99
CA VAL A 187 5.00 7.06 18.37
C VAL A 187 3.89 6.05 18.60
N LEU A 188 4.13 5.05 19.44
CA LEU A 188 3.12 4.04 19.74
C LEU A 188 2.15 4.55 20.80
N SER A 189 0.98 3.91 20.87
CA SER A 189 0.05 4.11 21.98
C SER A 189 0.73 3.86 23.33
N PHE A 190 0.49 4.73 24.31
CA PHE A 190 1.11 4.59 25.64
C PHE A 190 0.33 3.60 26.50
N LEU A 191 1.07 2.83 27.30
CA LEU A 191 0.49 1.86 28.21
C LEU A 191 -0.20 2.57 29.39
N ASN A 192 -1.51 2.40 29.55
CA ASN A 192 -2.23 2.85 30.74
C ASN A 192 -1.92 1.92 31.93
N LEU A 193 -1.30 2.45 32.98
CA LEU A 193 -0.95 1.79 34.24
C LEU A 193 -1.75 2.33 35.43
N SER A 194 -2.84 3.05 35.17
CA SER A 194 -3.77 3.60 36.17
C SER A 194 -4.79 2.54 36.61
N GLU A 195 -5.38 2.70 37.81
CA GLU A 195 -6.39 1.75 38.33
C GLU A 195 -7.73 1.83 37.57
N ASP A 196 -8.03 2.99 36.98
CA ASP A 196 -9.22 3.19 36.16
C ASP A 196 -8.96 2.79 34.69
N ALA A 197 -9.60 1.71 34.25
CA ALA A 197 -9.57 1.24 32.86
C ALA A 197 -10.18 2.26 31.88
N GLY A 198 -11.07 3.14 32.35
CA GLY A 198 -11.65 4.23 31.56
C GLY A 198 -10.63 5.27 31.09
N SER A 199 -9.45 5.36 31.73
CA SER A 199 -8.40 6.34 31.40
C SER A 199 -7.48 5.94 30.22
N GLY A 200 -7.81 4.88 29.47
CA GLY A 200 -7.02 4.43 28.32
C GLY A 200 -6.86 5.49 27.23
N TYR A 201 -7.92 6.28 26.97
CA TYR A 201 -7.91 7.37 25.99
C TYR A 201 -6.91 8.47 26.35
N PHE A 202 -6.68 8.75 27.64
CA PHE A 202 -5.75 9.79 28.08
C PHE A 202 -4.30 9.43 27.73
N SER A 203 -3.96 8.14 27.88
CA SER A 203 -2.64 7.64 27.51
C SER A 203 -2.42 7.68 26.00
N ASP A 204 -3.44 7.26 25.23
CA ASP A 204 -3.42 7.31 23.77
C ASP A 204 -3.40 8.77 23.26
N GLY A 205 -4.08 9.69 23.95
CA GLY A 205 -4.09 11.12 23.65
C GLY A 205 -2.73 11.78 23.83
N LEU A 206 -2.03 11.47 24.93
CA LEU A 206 -0.67 11.94 25.15
C LEU A 206 0.30 11.49 24.05
N ALA A 207 0.20 10.22 23.63
CA ALA A 207 0.99 9.69 22.53
C ALA A 207 0.66 10.41 21.20
N GLU A 208 -0.61 10.74 20.98
CA GLU A 208 -1.06 11.41 19.77
C GLU A 208 -0.56 12.85 19.67
N GLU A 209 -0.60 13.60 20.77
CA GLU A 209 -0.08 14.96 20.78
C GLU A 209 1.43 14.97 20.55
N LEU A 210 2.17 14.04 21.16
CA LEU A 210 3.59 13.85 20.87
C LEU A 210 3.85 13.52 19.40
N LEU A 211 3.02 12.68 18.79
CA LEU A 211 3.09 12.38 17.35
C LEU A 211 2.91 13.67 16.53
N GLY A 212 1.90 14.47 16.84
CA GLY A 212 1.61 15.74 16.15
C GLY A 212 2.71 16.79 16.30
N LEU A 213 3.33 16.90 17.48
CA LEU A 213 4.46 17.79 17.71
C LEU A 213 5.69 17.37 16.90
N LEU A 214 6.02 16.08 16.90
CA LEU A 214 7.16 15.55 16.13
C LEU A 214 6.93 15.63 14.62
N ALA A 215 5.68 15.54 14.17
CA ALA A 215 5.29 15.59 12.76
C ALA A 215 5.57 16.94 12.09
N GLN A 216 5.64 18.03 12.88
CA GLN A 216 5.94 19.39 12.43
C GLN A 216 7.44 19.65 12.23
N VAL A 217 8.31 18.73 12.66
CA VAL A 217 9.76 18.89 12.51
C VAL A 217 10.18 18.39 11.13
N ASP A 218 10.63 19.28 10.24
CA ASP A 218 11.00 18.97 8.84
C ASP A 218 12.00 17.80 8.69
N ALA A 219 12.88 17.64 9.67
CA ALA A 219 13.90 16.61 9.67
C ALA A 219 13.41 15.25 10.18
N PHE A 220 12.16 15.17 10.65
CA PHE A 220 11.49 13.93 11.04
C PHE A 220 10.51 13.47 9.97
N GLN A 221 10.40 12.16 9.83
CA GLN A 221 9.30 11.51 9.14
C GLN A 221 8.55 10.68 10.17
N VAL A 222 7.39 11.17 10.57
CA VAL A 222 6.62 10.54 11.63
C VAL A 222 5.60 9.60 11.02
N THR A 223 5.59 8.34 11.47
CA THR A 223 4.56 7.38 11.05
C THR A 223 3.20 7.84 11.54
N ALA A 224 2.22 7.87 10.64
CA ALA A 224 0.88 8.29 10.95
C ALA A 224 0.23 7.43 12.05
N ARG A 225 -0.66 8.07 12.80
CA ARG A 225 -1.40 7.46 13.91
C ARG A 225 -2.06 6.13 13.53
N SER A 226 -2.73 6.08 12.39
CA SER A 226 -3.46 4.92 11.84
C SER A 226 -2.61 3.66 11.76
N SER A 227 -1.31 3.80 11.48
CA SER A 227 -0.37 2.69 11.49
C SER A 227 0.25 2.46 12.87
N SER A 228 0.72 3.51 13.52
CA SER A 228 1.44 3.39 14.80
C SER A 228 0.57 2.82 15.92
N PHE A 229 -0.71 3.20 15.97
CA PHE A 229 -1.62 2.84 17.08
C PHE A 229 -2.25 1.43 16.91
N GLN A 230 -1.98 0.74 15.80
CA GLN A 230 -2.27 -0.70 15.69
C GLN A 230 -1.39 -1.52 16.63
N PHE A 231 -0.24 -0.97 17.03
CA PHE A 231 0.65 -1.56 18.00
C PHE A 231 0.39 -0.95 19.37
N LYS A 232 0.11 -1.82 20.35
CA LYS A 232 0.11 -1.44 21.76
C LYS A 232 1.52 -1.58 22.32
N ALA A 233 1.96 -0.60 23.14
CA ALA A 233 3.28 -0.63 23.75
C ALA A 233 3.56 -1.96 24.49
N ASN A 234 4.80 -2.45 24.38
CA ASN A 234 5.28 -3.70 25.01
C ASN A 234 4.56 -5.00 24.61
N GLN A 235 3.72 -5.02 23.56
CA GLN A 235 3.07 -6.26 23.09
C GLN A 235 3.84 -6.99 21.99
N GLU A 236 4.62 -6.27 21.17
CA GLU A 236 5.44 -6.84 20.09
C GLU A 236 6.92 -6.46 20.28
N ASP A 237 7.84 -7.26 19.70
CA ASP A 237 9.26 -6.88 19.62
C ASP A 237 9.38 -5.57 18.82
N VAL A 238 9.99 -4.54 19.41
CA VAL A 238 10.22 -3.23 18.79
C VAL A 238 10.89 -3.33 17.42
N ARG A 239 11.69 -4.37 17.18
CA ARG A 239 12.31 -4.63 15.88
C ARG A 239 11.30 -5.08 14.83
N ALA A 240 10.31 -5.87 15.24
CA ALA A 240 9.20 -6.24 14.36
C ALA A 240 8.31 -5.04 14.05
N VAL A 241 8.02 -4.21 15.07
CA VAL A 241 7.28 -2.95 14.90
C VAL A 241 8.02 -2.02 13.92
N GLY A 242 9.32 -1.80 14.11
CA GLY A 242 10.14 -0.98 13.22
C GLY A 242 10.14 -1.47 11.78
N ARG A 243 10.21 -2.79 11.54
CA ARG A 243 10.10 -3.36 10.19
C ARG A 243 8.73 -3.16 9.56
N ARG A 244 7.64 -3.38 10.30
CA ARG A 244 6.26 -3.22 9.80
C ARG A 244 5.92 -1.76 9.51
N LEU A 245 6.43 -0.84 10.32
CA LEU A 245 6.21 0.60 10.17
C LEU A 245 7.25 1.29 9.28
N GLY A 246 8.35 0.62 8.92
CA GLY A 246 9.43 1.20 8.12
C GLY A 246 10.23 2.28 8.84
N VAL A 247 10.31 2.24 10.18
CA VAL A 247 10.95 3.28 11.00
C VAL A 247 12.25 2.82 11.64
N ARG A 248 13.16 3.78 11.84
CA ARG A 248 14.41 3.58 12.57
C ARG A 248 14.20 3.68 14.07
N TYR A 249 13.38 4.63 14.53
CA TYR A 249 13.14 4.85 15.95
C TYR A 249 11.68 4.63 16.32
N VAL A 250 11.46 4.12 17.53
CA VAL A 250 10.13 3.93 18.10
C VAL A 250 10.11 4.59 19.48
N LEU A 251 9.14 5.48 19.68
CA LEU A 251 8.84 6.12 20.95
C LEU A 251 7.68 5.37 21.61
N GLU A 252 7.94 4.79 22.78
CA GLU A 252 6.94 4.12 23.61
C GLU A 252 6.83 4.83 24.95
N GLY A 253 5.69 4.66 25.61
CA GLY A 253 5.49 5.26 26.92
C GLY A 253 4.48 4.52 27.78
N SER A 254 4.40 4.94 29.03
CA SER A 254 3.41 4.47 29.99
C SER A 254 2.92 5.64 30.84
N VAL A 255 1.65 5.61 31.19
CA VAL A 255 0.99 6.67 31.96
C VAL A 255 0.33 6.06 33.18
N ARG A 256 0.60 6.62 34.36
CA ARG A 256 -0.09 6.30 35.61
C ARG A 256 -0.67 7.57 36.21
N LYS A 257 -2.00 7.65 36.22
CA LYS A 257 -2.76 8.72 36.86
C LYS A 257 -3.10 8.32 38.30
N ALA A 258 -2.83 9.21 39.25
CA ALA A 258 -3.18 9.06 40.65
C ALA A 258 -3.73 10.39 41.19
N SER A 259 -5.05 10.48 41.29
CA SER A 259 -5.78 11.70 41.67
C SER A 259 -5.40 12.89 40.77
N ASP A 260 -4.66 13.88 41.31
CA ASP A 260 -4.21 15.10 40.60
C ASP A 260 -2.79 14.99 40.02
N LYS A 261 -2.11 13.84 40.19
CA LYS A 261 -0.75 13.63 39.67
C LYS A 261 -0.73 12.61 38.54
N VAL A 262 0.12 12.88 37.55
CA VAL A 262 0.40 11.95 36.44
C VAL A 262 1.88 11.65 36.43
N ARG A 263 2.19 10.35 36.37
CA ARG A 263 3.54 9.85 36.09
C ARG A 263 3.59 9.30 34.68
N ILE A 264 4.50 9.83 33.87
CA ILE A 264 4.68 9.49 32.46
C ILE A 264 6.09 8.93 32.29
N GLY A 265 6.22 7.65 31.95
CA GLY A 265 7.48 7.06 31.53
C GLY A 265 7.56 7.05 30.01
N VAL A 266 8.67 7.50 29.44
CA VAL A 266 8.89 7.51 27.98
C VAL A 266 10.22 6.82 27.67
N GLN A 267 10.25 6.10 26.56
CA GLN A 267 11.46 5.48 26.04
C GLN A 267 11.53 5.63 24.51
N LEU A 268 12.70 5.98 24.01
CA LEU A 268 13.05 6.02 22.60
C LEU A 268 14.01 4.87 22.31
N THR A 269 13.63 4.02 21.38
CA THR A 269 14.36 2.80 21.04
C THR A 269 14.76 2.80 19.57
N ASP A 270 15.98 2.38 19.27
CA ASP A 270 16.41 2.08 17.90
C ASP A 270 15.83 0.72 17.51
N ALA A 271 14.89 0.72 16.57
CA ALA A 271 14.17 -0.46 16.13
C ALA A 271 14.99 -1.37 15.21
N GLN A 272 16.17 -0.94 14.74
CA GLN A 272 17.07 -1.82 14.00
C GLN A 272 17.85 -2.73 14.97
N SER A 273 18.42 -2.14 16.02
CA SER A 273 19.27 -2.84 16.97
C SER A 273 18.52 -3.39 18.19
N GLY A 274 17.37 -2.78 18.53
CA GLY A 274 16.62 -3.03 19.75
C GLY A 274 17.18 -2.29 20.98
N TYR A 275 18.20 -1.44 20.82
CA TYR A 275 18.79 -0.70 21.94
C TYR A 275 17.99 0.54 22.31
N ASN A 276 17.86 0.78 23.62
CA ASN A 276 17.29 2.02 24.13
C ASN A 276 18.27 3.18 23.91
N VAL A 277 17.80 4.21 23.21
CA VAL A 277 18.54 5.45 22.93
C VAL A 277 18.38 6.44 24.08
N TRP A 278 17.18 6.51 24.63
CA TRP A 278 16.83 7.41 25.73
C TRP A 278 15.61 6.87 26.49
N SER A 279 15.56 7.10 27.79
CA SER A 279 14.38 6.89 28.60
C SER A 279 14.35 7.89 29.74
N GLU A 280 13.16 8.35 30.09
CA GLU A 280 12.96 9.33 31.16
C GLU A 280 11.59 9.15 31.81
N THR A 281 11.44 9.66 33.03
CA THR A 281 10.17 9.64 33.76
C THR A 281 9.84 11.04 34.25
N TYR A 282 8.62 11.48 33.94
CA TYR A 282 8.08 12.77 34.33
C TYR A 282 6.99 12.58 35.37
N GLU A 283 7.00 13.41 36.42
CA GLU A 283 5.92 13.51 37.39
C GLU A 283 5.41 14.96 37.40
N ARG A 284 4.12 15.14 37.10
CA ARG A 284 3.47 16.46 36.94
C ARG A 284 2.05 16.45 37.51
N ARG A 285 1.48 17.63 37.73
CA ARG A 285 0.04 17.77 37.99
C ARG A 285 -0.74 17.60 36.69
N LEU A 286 -1.99 17.17 36.77
CA LEU A 286 -2.85 16.93 35.61
C LEU A 286 -2.99 18.18 34.72
N GLY A 287 -3.03 19.38 35.31
CA GLY A 287 -3.10 20.65 34.57
C GLY A 287 -1.84 21.03 33.79
N ASP A 288 -0.69 20.44 34.13
CA ASP A 288 0.61 20.74 33.50
C ASP A 288 0.98 19.74 32.39
N THR A 289 0.04 18.90 31.95
CA THR A 289 0.32 17.79 31.01
C THR A 289 0.72 18.28 29.63
N PHE A 290 0.21 19.41 29.14
CA PHE A 290 0.63 19.96 27.85
C PHE A 290 2.11 20.41 27.86
N ALA A 291 2.57 20.99 28.99
CA ALA A 291 3.97 21.39 29.13
C ALA A 291 4.93 20.19 29.09
N VAL A 292 4.52 19.05 29.65
CA VAL A 292 5.34 17.83 29.64
C VAL A 292 5.51 17.25 28.23
N GLN A 293 4.52 17.40 27.37
CA GLN A 293 4.56 16.91 25.99
C GLN A 293 5.60 17.65 25.17
N GLN A 294 5.61 18.99 25.28
CA GLN A 294 6.62 19.82 24.62
C GLN A 294 8.03 19.50 25.15
N GLU A 295 8.17 19.28 26.46
CA GLU A 295 9.43 18.89 27.07
C GLU A 295 9.93 17.54 26.50
N ILE A 296 9.06 16.53 26.43
CA ILE A 296 9.37 15.23 25.82
C ILE A 296 9.77 15.40 24.35
N ALA A 297 8.99 16.13 23.54
CA ALA A 297 9.28 16.33 22.12
C ALA A 297 10.63 17.02 21.89
N ARG A 298 10.94 18.08 22.65
CA ARG A 298 12.25 18.77 22.63
C ARG A 298 13.39 17.82 22.98
N ASN A 299 13.19 16.95 23.97
CA ASN A 299 14.20 15.97 24.36
C ASN A 299 14.43 14.93 23.26
N VAL A 300 13.38 14.44 22.60
CA VAL A 300 13.51 13.53 21.46
C VAL A 300 14.32 14.19 20.33
N VAL A 301 13.99 15.43 19.94
CA VAL A 301 14.74 16.19 18.92
C VAL A 301 16.21 16.32 19.30
N ARG A 302 16.50 16.70 20.55
CA ARG A 302 17.86 16.87 21.05
C ARG A 302 18.66 15.56 21.07
N LYS A 303 18.04 14.45 21.50
CA LYS A 303 18.70 13.14 21.62
C LYS A 303 19.03 12.53 20.26
N LEU A 304 18.21 12.79 19.26
CA LEU A 304 18.46 12.34 17.88
C LEU A 304 19.45 13.23 17.12
N GLN A 305 20.02 14.26 17.78
CA GLN A 305 21.06 15.15 17.25
C GLN A 305 20.74 15.72 15.87
N VAL A 306 19.46 15.99 15.63
CA VAL A 306 19.01 16.53 14.35
C VAL A 306 19.35 18.01 14.30
N ALA A 307 20.11 18.42 13.29
CA ALA A 307 20.42 19.83 13.05
C ALA A 307 19.12 20.57 12.70
N ILE A 308 18.64 21.41 13.64
CA ILE A 308 17.49 22.28 13.42
C ILE A 308 17.94 23.38 12.46
N VAL A 309 17.69 23.21 11.16
CA VAL A 309 17.86 24.31 10.19
C VAL A 309 16.57 25.12 10.22
N SER A 310 16.37 25.93 11.25
CA SER A 310 15.57 27.16 11.16
C SER A 310 15.85 28.09 12.33
N THR A 311 16.03 29.35 11.97
CA THR A 311 16.34 30.51 12.79
C THR A 311 15.13 30.95 13.61
N GLY A 312 15.27 30.94 14.95
CA GLY A 312 14.36 31.63 15.88
C GLY A 312 13.24 30.74 16.42
N ASP A 313 13.52 30.00 17.50
CA ASP A 313 12.72 28.98 18.19
C ASP A 313 11.21 29.31 18.40
N PRO A 314 10.29 28.63 17.66
CA PRO A 314 8.88 28.51 17.99
C PRO A 314 8.43 27.04 17.74
N LEU A 315 9.27 26.05 18.06
CA LEU A 315 9.15 24.68 17.53
C LEU A 315 7.84 23.97 17.90
N PHE A 316 7.15 24.46 18.91
CA PHE A 316 5.88 23.92 19.39
C PHE A 316 5.05 25.12 19.84
N ASN A 317 4.12 25.60 19.00
CA ASN A 317 3.08 26.52 19.48
C ASN A 317 2.30 25.81 20.60
N GLU A 318 1.86 26.58 21.61
CA GLU A 318 1.00 26.05 22.68
C GLU A 318 -0.18 25.29 22.09
N SER A 319 -0.50 24.12 22.66
CA SER A 319 -1.65 23.32 22.29
C SER A 319 -2.90 24.22 22.19
N SER A 320 -3.63 24.08 21.09
CA SER A 320 -4.67 25.01 20.62
C SER A 320 -5.93 25.10 21.49
N THR A 321 -5.94 24.56 22.71
CA THR A 321 -7.01 24.68 23.69
C THR A 321 -6.44 24.72 25.10
N ALA A 322 -7.01 25.58 25.96
CA ALA A 322 -6.70 25.60 27.39
C ALA A 322 -7.65 24.70 28.20
N SER A 323 -8.69 24.13 27.58
CA SER A 323 -9.67 23.26 28.24
C SER A 323 -9.28 21.79 28.08
N ILE A 324 -8.99 21.15 29.21
CA ILE A 324 -8.71 19.71 29.28
C ILE A 324 -9.93 18.90 28.84
N GLU A 325 -11.14 19.36 29.19
CA GLU A 325 -12.40 18.72 28.85
C GLU A 325 -12.70 18.80 27.35
N ALA A 326 -12.46 19.97 26.73
CA ALA A 326 -12.59 20.11 25.27
C ALA A 326 -11.58 19.23 24.54
N HIS A 327 -10.36 19.16 25.06
CA HIS A 327 -9.31 18.30 24.53
C HIS A 327 -9.65 16.81 24.66
N ASP A 328 -10.21 16.39 25.79
CA ASP A 328 -10.67 15.01 26.01
C ASP A 328 -11.72 14.60 24.95
N GLU A 329 -12.77 15.41 24.78
CA GLU A 329 -13.80 15.17 23.76
C GLU A 329 -13.19 15.10 22.34
N TYR A 330 -12.24 15.98 22.01
CA TYR A 330 -11.52 15.93 20.75
C TYR A 330 -10.73 14.63 20.54
N LEU A 331 -10.02 14.16 21.57
CA LEU A 331 -9.25 12.93 21.51
C LEU A 331 -10.15 11.69 21.35
N GLN A 332 -11.30 11.67 22.03
CA GLN A 332 -12.29 10.60 21.87
C GLN A 332 -12.82 10.54 20.43
N ALA A 333 -13.15 11.70 19.85
CA ALA A 333 -13.56 11.79 18.45
C ALA A 333 -12.48 11.30 17.48
N ARG A 334 -11.21 11.70 17.69
CA ARG A 334 -10.10 11.21 16.87
C ARG A 334 -9.93 9.71 16.94
N ASN A 335 -10.08 9.14 18.13
CA ASN A 335 -9.96 7.71 18.31
C ASN A 335 -11.07 6.95 17.56
N LEU A 336 -12.29 7.47 17.60
CA LEU A 336 -13.41 6.95 16.81
C LEU A 336 -13.15 7.06 15.30
N LEU A 337 -12.56 8.16 14.83
CA LEU A 337 -12.20 8.31 13.42
C LEU A 337 -11.00 7.46 12.99
N ALA A 338 -10.23 6.90 13.92
CA ALA A 338 -9.04 6.11 13.60
C ALA A 338 -9.37 4.72 13.02
N THR A 339 -10.56 4.18 13.29
CA THR A 339 -11.03 2.88 12.81
C THR A 339 -11.65 2.97 11.41
N TRP A 340 -11.89 4.18 10.90
CA TRP A 340 -12.55 4.47 9.60
C TRP A 340 -13.90 3.75 9.40
N VAL A 341 -14.57 3.35 10.48
CA VAL A 341 -15.92 2.78 10.44
C VAL A 341 -16.94 3.91 10.35
N VAL A 342 -17.89 3.80 9.43
CA VAL A 342 -18.90 4.85 9.15
C VAL A 342 -19.75 5.18 10.40
N SER A 343 -20.08 4.19 11.23
CA SER A 343 -20.80 4.42 12.51
C SER A 343 -20.01 5.27 13.50
N ASP A 344 -18.69 5.19 13.44
CA ASP A 344 -17.81 5.86 14.40
C ASP A 344 -17.67 7.35 14.04
N ALA A 345 -17.95 7.72 12.78
CA ALA A 345 -17.95 9.12 12.33
C ALA A 345 -19.11 9.94 12.93
N ASP A 346 -20.30 9.36 13.13
CA ASP A 346 -21.42 10.06 13.77
C ASP A 346 -21.14 10.29 15.26
N ALA A 347 -20.66 9.26 15.96
CA ALA A 347 -20.22 9.40 17.36
C ALA A 347 -19.09 10.44 17.48
N ALA A 348 -18.10 10.40 16.57
CA ALA A 348 -17.02 11.39 16.55
C ALA A 348 -17.54 12.82 16.35
N ALA A 349 -18.53 13.02 15.46
CA ALA A 349 -19.13 14.33 15.25
C ALA A 349 -19.79 14.87 16.54
N ASP A 350 -20.46 14.03 17.31
CA ASP A 350 -21.07 14.42 18.60
C ASP A 350 -20.01 14.83 19.63
N HIS A 351 -18.92 14.07 19.74
CA HIS A 351 -17.77 14.43 20.58
C HIS A 351 -17.17 15.79 20.15
N LEU A 352 -17.01 16.03 18.86
CA LEU A 352 -16.42 17.28 18.35
C LEU A 352 -17.31 18.50 18.56
N GLN A 353 -18.63 18.32 18.46
CA GLN A 353 -19.58 19.38 18.82
C GLN A 353 -19.48 19.76 20.30
N ARG A 354 -19.29 18.78 21.19
CA ARG A 354 -19.06 19.06 22.62
C ARG A 354 -17.72 19.74 22.86
N ALA A 355 -16.66 19.30 22.18
CA ALA A 355 -15.35 19.96 22.25
C ALA A 355 -15.44 21.45 21.87
N ILE A 356 -16.14 21.77 20.76
CA ILE A 356 -16.37 23.15 20.30
C ILE A 356 -17.25 23.95 21.29
N ALA A 357 -18.22 23.31 21.93
CA ALA A 357 -19.06 23.97 22.93
C ALA A 357 -18.30 24.32 24.22
N LEU A 358 -17.33 23.48 24.59
CA LEU A 358 -16.44 23.68 25.74
C LEU A 358 -15.35 24.71 25.44
N ASP A 359 -14.81 24.70 24.22
CA ASP A 359 -13.83 25.67 23.73
C ASP A 359 -14.13 26.11 22.28
N PRO A 360 -14.81 27.26 22.10
CA PRO A 360 -15.13 27.81 20.78
C PRO A 360 -13.92 28.28 19.95
N ASP A 361 -12.74 28.38 20.55
CA ASP A 361 -11.50 28.78 19.86
C ASP A 361 -10.62 27.57 19.49
N TYR A 362 -11.11 26.34 19.71
CA TYR A 362 -10.39 25.11 19.40
C TYR A 362 -10.40 24.78 17.89
N ALA A 363 -9.50 25.40 17.13
CA ALA A 363 -9.40 25.30 15.67
C ALA A 363 -9.39 23.85 15.13
N ALA A 364 -8.63 22.96 15.75
CA ALA A 364 -8.51 21.56 15.32
C ALA A 364 -9.82 20.78 15.42
N ALA A 365 -10.70 21.11 16.39
CA ALA A 365 -11.99 20.46 16.53
C ALA A 365 -12.93 20.78 15.36
N TYR A 366 -12.89 22.02 14.85
CA TYR A 366 -13.63 22.41 13.66
C TYR A 366 -13.15 21.67 12.39
N ALA A 367 -11.83 21.59 12.19
CA ALA A 367 -11.26 20.88 11.04
C ALA A 367 -11.57 19.38 11.08
N LEU A 368 -11.52 18.77 12.26
CA LEU A 368 -11.82 17.35 12.42
C LEU A 368 -13.32 17.05 12.30
N LEU A 369 -14.19 17.96 12.73
CA LEU A 369 -15.65 17.82 12.53
C LEU A 369 -16.00 17.86 11.05
N ALA A 370 -15.36 18.76 10.32
CA ALA A 370 -15.42 18.82 8.87
C ALA A 370 -15.03 17.48 8.23
N ASP A 371 -13.93 16.86 8.69
CA ASP A 371 -13.51 15.54 8.22
C ASP A 371 -14.49 14.43 8.55
N ALA A 372 -15.02 14.36 9.77
CA ALA A 372 -16.02 13.35 10.16
C ALA A 372 -17.24 13.40 9.22
N ILE A 373 -17.73 14.60 8.92
CA ILE A 373 -18.85 14.82 8.01
C ILE A 373 -18.50 14.39 6.58
N LEU A 374 -17.29 14.70 6.09
CA LEU A 374 -16.83 14.29 4.76
C LEU A 374 -16.64 12.78 4.64
N ILE A 375 -16.13 12.10 5.67
CA ILE A 375 -15.99 10.64 5.71
C ILE A 375 -17.37 9.97 5.58
N ARG A 376 -18.36 10.44 6.36
CA ARG A 376 -19.74 9.97 6.25
C ARG A 376 -20.32 10.24 4.86
N ALA A 377 -20.07 11.41 4.31
CA ALA A 377 -20.57 11.79 2.99
C ALA A 377 -19.91 10.96 1.87
N SER A 378 -18.64 10.60 2.01
CA SER A 378 -17.93 9.72 1.08
C SER A 378 -18.53 8.31 1.06
N ALA A 379 -18.88 7.76 2.22
CA ALA A 379 -19.52 6.45 2.32
C ALA A 379 -20.87 6.36 1.59
N ASN A 380 -21.61 7.48 1.53
CA ASN A 380 -22.92 7.57 0.89
C ASN A 380 -22.90 8.28 -0.48
N ASN A 381 -21.71 8.50 -1.05
CA ASN A 381 -21.51 9.24 -2.31
C ASN A 381 -22.19 10.63 -2.34
N SER A 382 -22.26 11.31 -1.21
CA SER A 382 -22.96 12.59 -0.99
C SER A 382 -22.02 13.74 -0.65
N VAL A 383 -20.74 13.64 -1.01
CA VAL A 383 -19.70 14.66 -0.68
C VAL A 383 -20.10 16.04 -1.18
N ALA A 384 -20.69 16.14 -2.37
CA ALA A 384 -21.18 17.40 -2.93
C ALA A 384 -22.19 18.09 -2.00
N ASN A 385 -23.12 17.32 -1.41
CA ASN A 385 -24.14 17.84 -0.48
C ASN A 385 -23.54 18.24 0.87
N ALA A 386 -22.38 17.68 1.25
CA ALA A 386 -21.72 18.00 2.51
C ALA A 386 -20.90 19.30 2.45
N ARG A 387 -20.57 19.80 1.26
CA ARG A 387 -19.70 20.98 1.10
C ARG A 387 -20.24 22.23 1.79
N GLU A 388 -21.54 22.48 1.67
CA GLU A 388 -22.18 23.67 2.29
C GLU A 388 -22.13 23.63 3.82
N VAL A 389 -22.24 22.43 4.40
CA VAL A 389 -22.16 22.21 5.86
C VAL A 389 -20.71 22.33 6.36
N VAL A 390 -19.76 21.82 5.58
CA VAL A 390 -18.35 21.73 5.98
C VAL A 390 -17.60 23.05 5.77
N ALA A 391 -17.94 23.83 4.75
CA ALA A 391 -17.28 25.09 4.44
C ALA A 391 -17.18 26.09 5.60
N PRO A 392 -18.24 26.37 6.40
CA PRO A 392 -18.12 27.26 7.56
C PRO A 392 -17.19 26.72 8.65
N LEU A 393 -17.13 25.41 8.87
CA LEU A 393 -16.25 24.79 9.87
C LEU A 393 -14.78 24.99 9.47
N VAL A 394 -14.45 24.70 8.21
CA VAL A 394 -13.07 24.86 7.69
C VAL A 394 -12.64 26.33 7.70
N ARG A 395 -13.55 27.26 7.37
CA ARG A 395 -13.25 28.71 7.47
C ARG A 395 -12.94 29.10 8.91
N LYS A 396 -13.79 28.71 9.87
CA LYS A 396 -13.58 29.02 11.29
C LYS A 396 -12.27 28.43 11.82
N ALA A 397 -11.93 27.20 11.44
CA ALA A 397 -10.65 26.58 11.80
C ALA A 397 -9.45 27.42 11.31
N LEU A 398 -9.48 27.90 10.06
CA LEU A 398 -8.40 28.70 9.48
C LEU A 398 -8.39 30.16 9.96
N GLU A 399 -9.53 30.71 10.40
CA GLU A 399 -9.61 32.01 11.07
C GLU A 399 -8.95 31.97 12.45
N LEU A 400 -9.18 30.88 13.19
CA LEU A 400 -8.58 30.65 14.51
C LEU A 400 -7.09 30.31 14.40
N GLU A 401 -6.73 29.44 13.45
CA GLU A 401 -5.36 28.95 13.30
C GLU A 401 -4.96 28.86 11.80
N PRO A 402 -4.39 29.95 11.23
CA PRO A 402 -3.95 29.97 9.84
C PRO A 402 -2.81 28.98 9.49
N GLY A 403 -2.14 28.44 10.51
CA GLY A 403 -1.06 27.45 10.42
C GLY A 403 -1.54 25.99 10.47
N LEU A 404 -2.84 25.74 10.63
CA LEU A 404 -3.39 24.39 10.75
C LEU A 404 -3.39 23.67 9.40
N GLY A 405 -2.31 22.92 9.10
CA GLY A 405 -2.11 22.23 7.83
C GLY A 405 -3.25 21.30 7.43
N ASP A 406 -3.80 20.55 8.38
CA ASP A 406 -4.92 19.62 8.14
C ASP A 406 -6.18 20.35 7.67
N ALA A 407 -6.44 21.59 8.12
CA ALA A 407 -7.57 22.37 7.65
C ALA A 407 -7.45 22.73 6.16
N TYR A 408 -6.24 22.94 5.63
CA TYR A 408 -6.03 23.12 4.18
C TYR A 408 -6.26 21.81 3.42
N VAL A 409 -5.79 20.67 3.95
CA VAL A 409 -6.07 19.35 3.36
C VAL A 409 -7.57 19.11 3.28
N THR A 410 -8.31 19.39 4.36
CA THR A 410 -9.78 19.30 4.38
C THR A 410 -10.45 20.29 3.43
N ARG A 411 -9.95 21.54 3.35
CA ARG A 411 -10.48 22.57 2.43
C ARG A 411 -10.43 22.14 0.97
N SER A 412 -9.45 21.33 0.58
CA SER A 412 -9.34 20.84 -0.80
C SER A 412 -10.57 20.03 -1.27
N TRP A 413 -11.39 19.47 -0.36
CA TRP A 413 -12.65 18.80 -0.72
C TRP A 413 -13.76 19.76 -1.16
N LEU A 414 -13.63 21.06 -0.83
CA LEU A 414 -14.67 22.06 -1.03
C LEU A 414 -14.63 22.73 -2.40
N SER A 415 -13.56 22.53 -3.18
CA SER A 415 -13.39 23.12 -4.49
C SER A 415 -13.47 22.06 -5.59
N ASP A 416 -14.20 22.36 -6.67
CA ASP A 416 -14.14 21.58 -7.90
C ASP A 416 -12.98 22.00 -8.81
N ASP A 417 -12.35 23.16 -8.56
CA ASP A 417 -11.18 23.64 -9.32
C ASP A 417 -9.92 22.84 -8.92
N PRO A 418 -9.36 22.01 -9.83
CA PRO A 418 -8.15 21.24 -9.55
C PRO A 418 -6.96 22.11 -9.13
N ALA A 419 -6.84 23.33 -9.66
CA ALA A 419 -5.73 24.22 -9.32
C ALA A 419 -5.85 24.75 -7.88
N GLN A 420 -7.07 25.08 -7.44
CA GLN A 420 -7.31 25.47 -6.04
C GLN A 420 -7.07 24.30 -5.09
N ARG A 421 -7.55 23.09 -5.43
CA ARG A 421 -7.31 21.89 -4.63
C ARG A 421 -5.83 21.60 -4.44
N GLU A 422 -5.05 21.71 -5.52
CA GLU A 422 -3.61 21.52 -5.45
C GLU A 422 -2.93 22.56 -4.55
N ARG A 423 -3.28 23.84 -4.67
CA ARG A 423 -2.72 24.91 -3.82
C ARG A 423 -2.96 24.61 -2.34
N ASP A 424 -4.18 24.19 -2.00
CA ASP A 424 -4.54 23.85 -0.62
C ASP A 424 -3.79 22.61 -0.12
N LEU A 425 -3.71 21.55 -0.92
CA LEU A 425 -2.97 20.34 -0.55
C LEU A 425 -1.47 20.62 -0.36
N ARG A 426 -0.85 21.40 -1.25
CA ARG A 426 0.56 21.80 -1.09
C ARG A 426 0.76 22.64 0.16
N ARG A 427 -0.12 23.60 0.43
CA ARG A 427 -0.04 24.42 1.65
C ARG A 427 -0.19 23.59 2.91
N GLY A 428 -1.12 22.63 2.91
CA GLY A 428 -1.27 21.68 4.02
C GLY A 428 -0.01 20.85 4.26
N LEU A 429 0.64 20.39 3.18
CA LEU A 429 1.89 19.62 3.25
C LEU A 429 3.11 20.44 3.64
N GLU A 430 3.15 21.73 3.32
CA GLU A 430 4.18 22.66 3.82
C GLU A 430 4.07 22.85 5.34
N LEU A 431 2.84 22.91 5.87
CA LEU A 431 2.56 23.11 7.30
C LEU A 431 2.63 21.80 8.10
N ASN A 432 2.35 20.66 7.45
CA ASN A 432 2.44 19.33 8.04
C ASN A 432 3.10 18.34 7.06
N PRO A 433 4.46 18.28 7.05
CA PRO A 433 5.22 17.42 6.14
C PRO A 433 5.06 15.90 6.38
N SER A 434 4.39 15.51 7.48
CA SER A 434 4.08 14.10 7.79
C SER A 434 2.62 13.73 7.49
N SER A 435 1.85 14.59 6.81
CA SER A 435 0.46 14.29 6.46
C SER A 435 0.35 13.27 5.31
N ALA A 436 0.28 11.97 5.65
CA ALA A 436 0.10 10.88 4.69
C ALA A 436 -1.17 11.08 3.83
N ARG A 437 -2.27 11.54 4.43
CA ARG A 437 -3.52 11.83 3.73
C ARG A 437 -3.35 12.95 2.70
N GLY A 438 -2.67 14.04 3.05
CA GLY A 438 -2.37 15.14 2.13
C GLY A 438 -1.60 14.67 0.89
N TYR A 439 -0.59 13.81 1.10
CA TYR A 439 0.19 13.22 0.01
C TYR A 439 -0.65 12.31 -0.89
N ALA A 440 -1.47 11.43 -0.30
CA ALA A 440 -2.34 10.51 -1.05
C ALA A 440 -3.38 11.28 -1.89
N MET A 441 -3.99 12.33 -1.31
CA MET A 441 -4.95 13.18 -2.02
C MET A 441 -4.31 13.98 -3.15
N LEU A 442 -3.10 14.52 -2.94
CA LEU A 442 -2.38 15.22 -4.00
C LEU A 442 -1.97 14.24 -5.11
N ALA A 443 -1.53 13.03 -4.75
CA ALA A 443 -1.24 12.01 -5.75
C ALA A 443 -2.46 11.67 -6.62
N ASP A 444 -3.63 11.42 -6.00
CA ASP A 444 -4.87 11.10 -6.74
C ASP A 444 -5.31 12.27 -7.63
N LEU A 445 -5.19 13.52 -7.16
CA LEU A 445 -5.47 14.72 -7.95
C LEU A 445 -4.57 14.81 -9.20
N LEU A 446 -3.28 14.52 -9.04
CA LEU A 446 -2.28 14.67 -10.10
C LEU A 446 -2.21 13.47 -11.05
N ALA A 447 -2.69 12.30 -10.62
CA ALA A 447 -2.69 11.08 -11.42
C ALA A 447 -3.43 11.24 -12.75
N SER A 448 -4.48 12.06 -12.77
CA SER A 448 -5.31 12.33 -13.95
C SER A 448 -4.69 13.34 -14.93
N SER A 449 -3.56 13.97 -14.61
CA SER A 449 -2.93 14.99 -15.46
C SER A 449 -1.80 14.40 -16.31
N SER A 450 -1.98 14.40 -17.63
CA SER A 450 -0.97 13.97 -18.61
C SER A 450 0.28 14.87 -18.51
N GLY A 451 1.35 14.34 -17.92
CA GLY A 451 2.62 15.04 -17.65
C GLY A 451 3.03 15.10 -16.18
N ARG A 452 2.13 14.74 -15.24
CA ARG A 452 2.41 14.82 -13.78
C ARG A 452 2.35 13.48 -13.06
N ARG A 453 2.25 12.40 -13.82
CA ARG A 453 2.20 11.02 -13.28
C ARG A 453 3.39 10.67 -12.41
N GLU A 454 4.61 10.97 -12.83
CA GLU A 454 5.80 10.66 -12.02
C GLU A 454 5.82 11.40 -10.67
N GLU A 455 5.32 12.64 -10.64
CA GLU A 455 5.11 13.37 -9.41
C GLU A 455 4.07 12.66 -8.53
N ALA A 456 2.91 12.32 -9.10
CA ALA A 456 1.87 11.58 -8.40
C ALA A 456 2.41 10.27 -7.80
N PHE A 457 3.20 9.50 -8.55
CA PHE A 457 3.81 8.24 -8.09
C PHE A 457 4.72 8.46 -6.87
N ARG A 458 5.56 9.50 -6.89
CA ARG A 458 6.42 9.85 -5.75
C ARG A 458 5.60 10.28 -4.53
N LEU A 459 4.52 11.03 -4.73
CA LEU A 459 3.65 11.48 -3.66
C LEU A 459 2.91 10.30 -2.99
N ILE A 460 2.38 9.35 -3.77
CA ILE A 460 1.70 8.19 -3.16
C ILE A 460 2.69 7.24 -2.48
N ASP A 461 3.91 7.10 -2.99
CA ASP A 461 4.96 6.33 -2.29
C ASP A 461 5.35 7.01 -0.98
N ARG A 462 5.35 8.35 -0.95
CA ARG A 462 5.54 9.12 0.28
C ARG A 462 4.42 8.87 1.29
N ALA A 463 3.16 8.88 0.86
CA ALA A 463 2.02 8.57 1.72
C ALA A 463 2.10 7.15 2.30
N ARG A 464 2.47 6.15 1.48
CA ARG A 464 2.65 4.75 1.91
C ARG A 464 3.80 4.59 2.89
N ALA A 465 4.89 5.35 2.75
CA ALA A 465 5.99 5.34 3.69
C ALA A 465 5.61 5.96 5.05
N LEU A 466 4.80 7.03 5.04
CA LEU A 466 4.30 7.68 6.25
C LEU A 466 3.20 6.86 6.94
N ASP A 467 2.39 6.13 6.19
CA ASP A 467 1.27 5.38 6.74
C ASP A 467 1.11 4.01 6.05
N PRO A 468 2.01 3.06 6.37
CA PRO A 468 2.15 1.79 5.66
C PRO A 468 1.04 0.78 5.93
N LEU A 469 0.27 0.94 7.02
CA LEU A 469 -0.83 0.05 7.38
C LEU A 469 -2.20 0.63 6.99
N MET A 470 -2.26 1.73 6.24
CA MET A 470 -3.50 2.25 5.67
C MET A 470 -3.83 1.60 4.32
N PRO A 471 -4.90 0.80 4.22
CA PRO A 471 -5.29 0.12 2.98
C PRO A 471 -5.46 1.07 1.80
N ASN A 472 -6.05 2.25 2.03
CA ASN A 472 -6.33 3.22 0.98
C ASN A 472 -5.08 3.74 0.27
N ASN A 473 -3.94 3.87 0.97
CA ASN A 473 -2.70 4.35 0.35
C ASN A 473 -2.16 3.34 -0.68
N HIS A 474 -2.30 2.05 -0.39
CA HIS A 474 -1.92 0.98 -1.33
C HIS A 474 -2.90 0.91 -2.51
N HIS A 475 -4.19 1.08 -2.24
CA HIS A 475 -5.23 1.13 -3.27
C HIS A 475 -5.08 2.28 -4.26
N VAL A 476 -4.76 3.49 -3.79
CA VAL A 476 -4.50 4.63 -4.69
C VAL A 476 -3.30 4.35 -5.59
N LYS A 477 -2.20 3.79 -5.04
CA LYS A 477 -1.05 3.36 -5.85
C LYS A 477 -1.45 2.28 -6.87
N ALA A 478 -2.21 1.29 -6.43
CA ALA A 478 -2.69 0.21 -7.29
C ALA A 478 -3.53 0.76 -8.46
N ARG A 479 -4.47 1.67 -8.22
CA ARG A 479 -5.24 2.34 -9.27
C ARG A 479 -4.34 3.04 -10.30
N MET A 480 -3.30 3.73 -9.84
CA MET A 480 -2.34 4.40 -10.73
C MET A 480 -1.52 3.39 -11.55
N LEU A 481 -1.12 2.27 -10.96
CA LEU A 481 -0.43 1.17 -11.65
C LEU A 481 -1.34 0.52 -12.71
N VAL A 482 -2.64 0.35 -12.42
CA VAL A 482 -3.62 -0.17 -13.40
C VAL A 482 -3.69 0.74 -14.63
N GLN A 483 -3.69 2.06 -14.44
CA GLN A 483 -3.67 3.02 -15.55
C GLN A 483 -2.40 2.93 -16.40
N GLN A 484 -1.28 2.42 -15.85
CA GLN A 484 -0.04 2.16 -16.60
C GLN A 484 0.02 0.74 -17.18
N GLY A 485 -1.01 -0.09 -16.97
CA GLY A 485 -0.99 -1.49 -17.37
C GLY A 485 -0.13 -2.39 -16.47
N GLN A 486 0.34 -1.89 -15.32
CA GLN A 486 1.17 -2.63 -14.36
C GLN A 486 0.29 -3.48 -13.41
N TRP A 487 -0.47 -4.41 -13.97
CA TRP A 487 -1.53 -5.14 -13.26
C TRP A 487 -1.03 -6.12 -12.19
N ALA A 488 0.17 -6.68 -12.36
CA ALA A 488 0.73 -7.63 -11.40
C ALA A 488 1.10 -6.93 -10.08
N GLU A 489 1.77 -5.78 -10.17
CA GLU A 489 2.11 -4.97 -9.00
C GLU A 489 0.85 -4.37 -8.36
N ALA A 490 -0.11 -3.91 -9.18
CA ALA A 490 -1.40 -3.44 -8.66
C ALA A 490 -2.12 -4.54 -7.85
N GLU A 491 -2.16 -5.78 -8.35
CA GLU A 491 -2.78 -6.90 -7.63
C GLU A 491 -2.11 -7.18 -6.29
N LEU A 492 -0.77 -7.13 -6.21
CA LEU A 492 -0.05 -7.31 -4.95
C LEU A 492 -0.42 -6.24 -3.93
N LEU A 493 -0.55 -4.99 -4.36
CA LEU A 493 -0.94 -3.89 -3.47
C LEU A 493 -2.39 -3.99 -3.00
N GLU A 494 -3.30 -4.44 -3.86
CA GLU A 494 -4.69 -4.65 -3.44
C GLU A 494 -4.82 -5.87 -2.52
N LYS A 495 -4.01 -6.93 -2.72
CA LYS A 495 -3.91 -8.05 -1.77
C LYS A 495 -3.41 -7.59 -0.42
N LEU A 496 -2.37 -6.76 -0.38
CA LEU A 496 -1.91 -6.13 0.85
C LEU A 496 -3.02 -5.28 1.51
N ALA A 497 -3.77 -4.51 0.72
CA ALA A 497 -4.87 -3.71 1.26
C ALA A 497 -5.94 -4.56 1.95
N ILE A 498 -6.31 -5.73 1.39
CA ILE A 498 -7.26 -6.65 2.05
C ILE A 498 -6.66 -7.47 3.19
N GLU A 499 -5.34 -7.66 3.22
CA GLU A 499 -4.64 -8.24 4.38
C GLU A 499 -4.66 -7.27 5.56
N LEU A 500 -4.48 -5.98 5.29
CA LEU A 500 -4.55 -4.90 6.29
C LEU A 500 -5.98 -4.68 6.78
N ASP A 501 -6.97 -4.66 5.88
CA ASP A 501 -8.39 -4.61 6.23
C ASP A 501 -9.22 -5.53 5.30
N PRO A 502 -9.65 -6.70 5.79
CA PRO A 502 -10.47 -7.63 5.02
C PRO A 502 -11.83 -7.08 4.58
N ARG A 503 -12.28 -5.96 5.17
CA ARG A 503 -13.54 -5.27 4.85
C ARG A 503 -13.33 -4.08 3.89
N PHE A 504 -12.11 -3.85 3.41
CA PHE A 504 -11.81 -2.75 2.52
C PHE A 504 -12.35 -2.99 1.09
N ARG A 505 -13.62 -2.59 0.89
CA ARG A 505 -14.41 -2.85 -0.32
C ARG A 505 -13.74 -2.42 -1.62
N ALA A 506 -13.06 -1.27 -1.62
CA ALA A 506 -12.45 -0.72 -2.83
C ALA A 506 -11.37 -1.65 -3.41
N ALA A 507 -10.58 -2.29 -2.54
CA ALA A 507 -9.58 -3.28 -2.96
C ALA A 507 -10.22 -4.59 -3.43
N LEU A 508 -11.29 -5.06 -2.78
CA LEU A 508 -12.04 -6.24 -3.23
C LEU A 508 -12.58 -6.02 -4.65
N VAL A 509 -13.26 -4.90 -4.91
CA VAL A 509 -13.76 -4.60 -6.26
C VAL A 509 -12.61 -4.50 -7.26
N ARG A 510 -11.51 -3.83 -6.90
CA ARG A 510 -10.35 -3.72 -7.80
C ARG A 510 -9.71 -5.07 -8.11
N LEU A 511 -9.58 -5.96 -7.14
CA LEU A 511 -9.17 -7.35 -7.35
C LEU A 511 -10.16 -8.09 -8.24
N GLY A 512 -11.46 -7.84 -8.08
CA GLY A 512 -12.50 -8.32 -8.97
C GLY A 512 -12.26 -7.89 -10.42
N ASN A 513 -12.07 -6.59 -10.67
CA ASN A 513 -11.77 -6.05 -11.99
C ASN A 513 -10.47 -6.63 -12.57
N LEU A 514 -9.40 -6.71 -11.78
CA LEU A 514 -8.12 -7.27 -12.20
C LEU A 514 -8.22 -8.77 -12.54
N SER A 515 -8.99 -9.52 -11.76
CA SER A 515 -9.27 -10.93 -12.00
C SER A 515 -10.06 -11.10 -13.30
N ALA A 516 -11.11 -10.28 -13.47
CA ALA A 516 -11.88 -10.25 -14.71
C ALA A 516 -10.97 -9.98 -15.91
N LEU A 517 -10.13 -8.92 -15.88
CA LEU A 517 -9.18 -8.60 -16.96
C LEU A 517 -8.22 -9.75 -17.30
N LYS A 518 -7.87 -10.58 -16.31
CA LYS A 518 -7.05 -11.80 -16.46
C LYS A 518 -7.86 -13.04 -16.90
N GLY A 519 -9.16 -12.89 -17.08
CA GLY A 519 -10.10 -13.96 -17.41
C GLY A 519 -10.47 -14.87 -16.23
N ASP A 520 -10.06 -14.54 -15.01
CA ASP A 520 -10.45 -15.27 -13.80
C ASP A 520 -11.80 -14.74 -13.28
N PHE A 521 -12.86 -15.07 -14.03
CA PHE A 521 -14.22 -14.62 -13.73
C PHE A 521 -14.78 -15.22 -12.45
N ALA A 522 -14.34 -16.44 -12.08
CA ALA A 522 -14.74 -17.05 -10.81
C ALA A 522 -14.20 -16.26 -9.62
N ALA A 523 -12.91 -15.87 -9.66
CA ALA A 523 -12.34 -14.99 -8.64
C ALA A 523 -12.99 -13.61 -8.68
N ALA A 524 -13.28 -13.06 -9.88
CA ALA A 524 -13.94 -11.77 -10.02
C ALA A 524 -15.29 -11.73 -9.27
N VAL A 525 -16.16 -12.70 -9.53
CA VAL A 525 -17.44 -12.83 -8.80
C VAL A 525 -17.21 -13.04 -7.31
N THR A 526 -16.25 -13.88 -6.91
CA THR A 526 -15.95 -14.12 -5.49
C THR A 526 -15.58 -12.82 -4.76
N TYR A 527 -14.74 -11.98 -5.36
CA TYR A 527 -14.39 -10.68 -4.77
C TYR A 527 -15.57 -9.71 -4.77
N GLY A 528 -16.36 -9.66 -5.85
CA GLY A 528 -17.56 -8.82 -5.93
C GLY A 528 -18.61 -9.21 -4.89
N GLU A 529 -18.90 -10.50 -4.72
CA GLU A 529 -19.83 -11.01 -3.69
C GLU A 529 -19.38 -10.66 -2.28
N ARG A 530 -18.06 -10.76 -2.00
CA ARG A 530 -17.49 -10.31 -0.72
C ARG A 530 -17.65 -8.81 -0.51
N ALA A 531 -17.41 -7.99 -1.55
CA ALA A 531 -17.58 -6.55 -1.48
C ALA A 531 -19.04 -6.15 -1.22
N THR A 532 -19.99 -6.79 -1.92
CA THR A 532 -21.43 -6.58 -1.72
C THR A 532 -21.90 -7.06 -0.34
N ALA A 533 -21.34 -8.16 0.19
CA ALA A 533 -21.69 -8.64 1.53
C ALA A 533 -21.32 -7.63 2.64
N ILE A 534 -20.28 -6.81 2.44
CA ILE A 534 -19.88 -5.77 3.40
C ILE A 534 -20.87 -4.60 3.40
N ASP A 535 -21.39 -4.22 2.24
CA ASP A 535 -22.40 -3.16 2.10
C ASP A 535 -23.32 -3.45 0.90
N PRO A 536 -24.45 -4.13 1.14
CA PRO A 536 -25.39 -4.48 0.08
C PRO A 536 -26.08 -3.28 -0.57
N ARG A 537 -26.01 -2.08 0.03
CA ARG A 537 -26.68 -0.89 -0.47
C ARG A 537 -25.83 -0.09 -1.45
N ALA A 538 -24.54 -0.36 -1.53
CA ALA A 538 -23.64 0.33 -2.45
C ALA A 538 -23.94 -0.04 -3.92
N GLU A 539 -24.67 0.85 -4.61
CA GLU A 539 -25.08 0.67 -6.02
C GLU A 539 -23.88 0.35 -6.91
N TRP A 540 -22.80 1.13 -6.81
CA TRP A 540 -21.61 0.95 -7.64
C TRP A 540 -20.94 -0.43 -7.48
N VAL A 541 -20.96 -1.01 -6.28
CA VAL A 541 -20.39 -2.37 -6.05
C VAL A 541 -21.27 -3.43 -6.72
N ARG A 542 -22.59 -3.23 -6.68
CA ARG A 542 -23.55 -4.13 -7.31
C ARG A 542 -23.47 -4.05 -8.83
N ASP A 543 -23.32 -2.85 -9.39
CA ASP A 543 -23.09 -2.64 -10.81
C ASP A 543 -21.82 -3.39 -11.27
N GLU A 544 -20.72 -3.30 -10.52
CA GLU A 544 -19.50 -4.08 -10.81
C GLU A 544 -19.72 -5.60 -10.68
N LEU A 545 -20.54 -6.06 -9.73
CA LEU A 545 -20.86 -7.48 -9.61
C LEU A 545 -21.76 -7.98 -10.77
N VAL A 546 -22.66 -7.13 -11.29
CA VAL A 546 -23.42 -7.41 -12.52
C VAL A 546 -22.45 -7.72 -13.65
N TRP A 547 -21.43 -6.88 -13.83
CA TRP A 547 -20.36 -7.10 -14.81
C TRP A 547 -19.68 -8.46 -14.67
N PHE A 548 -19.26 -8.82 -13.46
CA PHE A 548 -18.56 -10.09 -13.22
C PHE A 548 -19.45 -11.30 -13.51
N TYR A 549 -20.75 -11.20 -13.25
CA TYR A 549 -21.70 -12.25 -13.61
C TYR A 549 -21.96 -12.34 -15.12
N LEU A 550 -22.03 -11.20 -15.80
CA LEU A 550 -22.13 -11.18 -17.26
C LEU A 550 -20.88 -11.80 -17.89
N ASP A 551 -19.67 -11.53 -17.37
CA ASP A 551 -18.43 -12.17 -17.81
C ASP A 551 -18.46 -13.70 -17.73
N LEU A 552 -19.20 -14.25 -16.76
CA LEU A 552 -19.43 -15.69 -16.61
C LEU A 552 -20.49 -16.27 -17.56
N ASP A 553 -21.17 -15.46 -18.36
CA ASP A 553 -22.39 -15.84 -19.06
C ASP A 553 -23.50 -16.28 -18.08
N ASP A 554 -23.59 -15.61 -16.92
CA ASP A 554 -24.59 -15.86 -15.89
C ASP A 554 -25.56 -14.68 -15.76
N LEU A 555 -26.50 -14.61 -16.69
CA LEU A 555 -27.53 -13.57 -16.72
C LEU A 555 -28.40 -13.56 -15.46
N GLN A 556 -28.63 -14.73 -14.84
CA GLN A 556 -29.45 -14.82 -13.62
C GLN A 556 -28.71 -14.27 -12.41
N GLY A 557 -27.42 -14.59 -12.27
CA GLY A 557 -26.54 -13.98 -11.27
C GLY A 557 -26.49 -12.46 -11.40
N ALA A 558 -26.37 -11.96 -12.65
CA ALA A 558 -26.40 -10.52 -12.93
C ALA A 558 -27.73 -9.87 -12.51
N ILE A 559 -28.88 -10.47 -12.87
CA ILE A 559 -30.20 -9.97 -12.46
C ILE A 559 -30.34 -9.95 -10.93
N HIS A 560 -29.81 -10.96 -10.24
CA HIS A 560 -29.84 -11.02 -8.78
C HIS A 560 -28.94 -9.97 -8.13
N ALA A 561 -27.72 -9.77 -8.64
CA ALA A 561 -26.79 -8.76 -8.18
C ALA A 561 -27.35 -7.34 -8.34
N ASN A 562 -28.14 -7.10 -9.39
CA ASN A 562 -28.83 -5.84 -9.63
C ASN A 562 -30.11 -5.67 -8.78
N GLN A 563 -30.18 -6.18 -7.55
CA GLN A 563 -31.31 -5.93 -6.65
C GLN A 563 -30.86 -5.13 -5.42
N PRO A 564 -31.49 -3.97 -5.12
CA PRO A 564 -32.51 -3.27 -5.91
C PRO A 564 -31.99 -2.75 -7.26
N ALA A 565 -32.83 -2.73 -8.29
CA ALA A 565 -32.42 -2.37 -9.65
C ALA A 565 -31.82 -0.95 -9.75
N THR A 566 -30.60 -0.87 -10.27
CA THR A 566 -29.97 0.37 -10.70
C THR A 566 -30.22 0.56 -12.21
N PRO A 567 -30.25 1.81 -12.71
CA PRO A 567 -30.33 2.06 -14.16
C PRO A 567 -29.14 1.47 -14.91
N LEU A 568 -27.92 1.57 -14.35
CA LEU A 568 -26.69 1.11 -14.98
C LEU A 568 -26.69 -0.42 -15.13
N GLY A 569 -26.84 -1.16 -14.02
CA GLY A 569 -26.92 -2.62 -14.05
C GLY A 569 -28.07 -3.13 -14.93
N ARG A 570 -29.22 -2.42 -14.99
CA ARG A 570 -30.33 -2.81 -15.87
C ARG A 570 -29.97 -2.64 -17.34
N MET A 571 -29.32 -1.54 -17.72
CA MET A 571 -28.85 -1.35 -19.10
C MET A 571 -27.86 -2.43 -19.51
N GLU A 572 -26.92 -2.80 -18.64
CA GLU A 572 -25.91 -3.82 -18.92
C GLU A 572 -26.52 -5.21 -19.13
N ILE A 573 -27.46 -5.59 -18.27
CA ILE A 573 -28.24 -6.84 -18.41
C ILE A 573 -29.00 -6.85 -19.74
N LEU A 574 -29.67 -5.75 -20.09
CA LEU A 574 -30.43 -5.64 -21.35
C LEU A 574 -29.51 -5.68 -22.57
N LEU A 575 -28.35 -5.01 -22.51
CA LEU A 575 -27.33 -5.08 -23.55
C LEU A 575 -26.84 -6.51 -23.78
N ALA A 576 -26.51 -7.23 -22.70
CA ALA A 576 -26.07 -8.62 -22.77
C ALA A 576 -27.17 -9.56 -23.30
N ALA A 577 -28.44 -9.29 -22.98
CA ALA A 577 -29.59 -10.03 -23.47
C ALA A 577 -29.96 -9.72 -24.94
N GLY A 578 -29.36 -8.70 -25.57
CA GLY A 578 -29.71 -8.26 -26.93
C GLY A 578 -30.91 -7.31 -27.01
N GLU A 579 -31.42 -6.85 -25.87
CA GLU A 579 -32.57 -5.94 -25.74
C GLU A 579 -32.13 -4.47 -25.89
N TRP A 580 -31.46 -4.15 -27.01
CA TRP A 580 -30.75 -2.87 -27.22
C TRP A 580 -31.67 -1.66 -27.26
N LYS A 581 -32.88 -1.83 -27.79
CA LYS A 581 -33.90 -0.78 -27.76
C LYS A 581 -34.19 -0.39 -26.31
N SER A 582 -34.49 -1.37 -25.46
CA SER A 582 -34.80 -1.14 -24.05
C SER A 582 -33.63 -0.53 -23.28
N ALA A 583 -32.39 -0.98 -23.56
CA ALA A 583 -31.19 -0.41 -22.96
C ALA A 583 -31.01 1.07 -23.32
N GLY A 584 -31.18 1.43 -24.60
CA GLY A 584 -31.08 2.83 -25.04
C GLY A 584 -32.21 3.72 -24.55
N GLU A 585 -33.43 3.23 -24.43
CA GLU A 585 -34.53 4.02 -23.84
C GLU A 585 -34.23 4.40 -22.39
N ILE A 586 -33.59 3.52 -21.60
CA ILE A 586 -33.13 3.87 -20.26
C ILE A 586 -32.07 4.98 -20.35
N LEU A 587 -31.05 4.81 -21.20
CA LEU A 587 -29.99 5.80 -21.38
C LEU A 587 -30.54 7.19 -21.72
N TYR A 588 -31.49 7.26 -22.66
CA TYR A 588 -32.10 8.53 -23.07
C TYR A 588 -33.03 9.14 -22.03
N ALA A 589 -33.57 8.34 -21.11
CA ALA A 589 -34.41 8.80 -20.01
C ALA A 589 -33.60 9.25 -18.79
N LEU A 590 -32.28 9.00 -18.75
CA LEU A 590 -31.44 9.43 -17.63
C LEU A 590 -31.32 10.96 -17.58
N ASP A 591 -31.48 11.50 -16.38
CA ASP A 591 -31.08 12.88 -16.11
C ASP A 591 -29.56 13.05 -16.29
N ASN A 592 -29.13 14.25 -16.67
CA ASN A 592 -27.73 14.60 -16.93
C ASN A 592 -26.81 14.30 -15.73
N SER A 593 -27.32 14.39 -14.50
CA SER A 593 -26.57 14.09 -13.26
C SER A 593 -26.27 12.61 -13.03
N VAL A 594 -27.08 11.71 -13.60
CA VAL A 594 -26.87 10.25 -13.56
C VAL A 594 -26.07 9.84 -14.78
N ALA A 595 -26.43 10.37 -15.94
CA ALA A 595 -25.76 10.06 -17.19
C ALA A 595 -24.29 10.55 -17.18
N SER A 596 -23.92 11.60 -16.44
CA SER A 596 -22.53 12.04 -16.27
C SER A 596 -21.62 11.05 -15.52
N ARG A 597 -22.21 10.12 -14.75
CA ARG A 597 -21.48 9.10 -13.99
C ARG A 597 -21.19 7.82 -14.78
N ILE A 598 -21.78 7.68 -15.97
CA ILE A 598 -21.55 6.55 -16.87
C ILE A 598 -20.33 6.88 -17.74
N GLU A 599 -19.37 5.97 -17.81
CA GLU A 599 -18.20 6.16 -18.68
C GLU A 599 -18.64 6.38 -20.13
N GLY A 600 -17.99 7.32 -20.84
CA GLY A 600 -18.37 7.70 -22.20
C GLY A 600 -18.41 6.52 -23.18
N ALA A 601 -17.55 5.50 -22.98
CA ALA A 601 -17.52 4.28 -23.76
C ALA A 601 -18.80 3.46 -23.70
N TRP A 602 -19.52 3.49 -22.58
CA TRP A 602 -20.82 2.84 -22.47
C TRP A 602 -21.91 3.65 -23.15
N VAL A 603 -21.84 4.98 -23.05
CA VAL A 603 -22.82 5.87 -23.67
C VAL A 603 -22.82 5.74 -25.20
N SER A 604 -21.65 5.84 -25.83
CA SER A 604 -21.53 5.71 -27.29
C SER A 604 -21.95 4.33 -27.79
N LYS A 605 -21.60 3.27 -27.05
CA LYS A 605 -21.95 1.90 -27.40
C LYS A 605 -23.44 1.63 -27.31
N ILE A 606 -24.07 1.98 -26.18
CA ILE A 606 -25.51 1.80 -25.99
C ILE A 606 -26.28 2.61 -27.04
N ALA A 607 -25.87 3.85 -27.31
CA ALA A 607 -26.48 4.68 -28.33
C ALA A 607 -26.35 4.06 -29.74
N LEU A 608 -25.18 3.52 -30.10
CA LEU A 608 -24.96 2.84 -31.37
C LEU A 608 -25.85 1.60 -31.51
N LEU A 609 -25.91 0.74 -30.50
CA LEU A 609 -26.71 -0.49 -30.54
C LEU A 609 -28.22 -0.20 -30.53
N HIS A 610 -28.66 0.83 -29.79
CA HIS A 610 -30.03 1.32 -29.85
C HIS A 610 -30.38 1.84 -31.23
N ALA A 611 -29.55 2.70 -31.83
CA ALA A 611 -29.77 3.21 -33.18
C ALA A 611 -29.79 2.10 -34.22
N HIS A 612 -28.97 1.06 -34.04
CA HIS A 612 -29.00 -0.12 -34.90
C HIS A 612 -30.34 -0.89 -34.81
N ALA A 613 -30.94 -0.94 -33.62
CA ALA A 613 -32.24 -1.59 -33.41
C ALA A 613 -33.45 -0.74 -33.85
N THR A 614 -33.32 0.60 -33.87
CA THR A 614 -34.45 1.53 -34.06
C THR A 614 -34.39 2.33 -35.37
N GLY A 615 -33.21 2.49 -35.96
CA GLY A 615 -32.94 3.40 -37.06
C GLY A 615 -32.65 4.85 -36.64
N GLU A 616 -32.60 5.16 -35.34
CA GLU A 616 -32.43 6.53 -34.82
C GLU A 616 -30.96 7.03 -34.82
N TYR A 617 -30.23 6.86 -35.92
CA TYR A 617 -28.79 7.16 -36.01
C TYR A 617 -28.46 8.65 -35.77
N ALA A 618 -29.28 9.58 -36.25
CA ALA A 618 -29.05 11.01 -36.04
C ALA A 618 -29.10 11.41 -34.55
N ARG A 619 -30.03 10.81 -33.79
CA ARG A 619 -30.18 11.04 -32.35
C ARG A 619 -29.01 10.44 -31.57
N ALA A 620 -28.56 9.25 -31.95
CA ALA A 620 -27.38 8.62 -31.35
C ALA A 620 -26.09 9.40 -31.64
N LEU A 621 -25.92 9.89 -32.87
CA LEU A 621 -24.80 10.74 -33.27
C LEU A 621 -24.74 12.01 -32.44
N GLU A 622 -25.85 12.70 -32.26
CA GLU A 622 -25.92 13.92 -31.44
C GLU A 622 -25.50 13.65 -29.99
N LEU A 623 -26.01 12.59 -29.37
CA LEU A 623 -25.67 12.21 -28.01
C LEU A 623 -24.17 11.88 -27.88
N ALA A 624 -23.64 11.04 -28.77
CA ALA A 624 -22.24 10.63 -28.75
C ALA A 624 -21.28 11.81 -28.99
N ALA A 625 -21.55 12.66 -29.98
CA ALA A 625 -20.74 13.83 -30.29
C ALA A 625 -20.71 14.83 -29.13
N ARG A 626 -21.87 15.10 -28.52
CA ARG A 626 -21.97 15.99 -27.35
C ARG A 626 -21.18 15.45 -26.16
N ARG A 627 -21.26 14.13 -25.92
CA ARG A 627 -20.57 13.45 -24.81
C ARG A 627 -19.05 13.45 -24.97
N LEU A 628 -18.57 13.31 -26.20
CA LEU A 628 -17.15 13.35 -26.52
C LEU A 628 -16.60 14.77 -26.71
N GLY A 629 -17.44 15.80 -26.63
CA GLY A 629 -17.05 17.16 -26.99
C GLY A 629 -16.54 17.26 -28.45
N PHE A 630 -17.06 16.42 -29.33
CA PHE A 630 -16.59 16.32 -30.71
C PHE A 630 -17.17 17.46 -31.55
N HIS A 631 -16.27 18.31 -32.05
CA HIS A 631 -16.61 19.44 -32.93
C HIS A 631 -15.93 19.31 -34.32
N GLY A 632 -15.68 18.06 -34.76
CA GLY A 632 -15.00 17.77 -36.03
C GLY A 632 -13.51 17.45 -35.90
N THR A 633 -12.94 17.51 -34.69
CA THR A 633 -11.53 17.17 -34.42
C THR A 633 -11.44 16.13 -33.31
N VAL A 634 -10.39 15.31 -33.37
CA VAL A 634 -10.07 14.31 -32.34
C VAL A 634 -8.88 14.83 -31.54
N PRO A 635 -8.95 14.86 -30.20
CA PRO A 635 -7.79 15.19 -29.38
C PRO A 635 -6.71 14.09 -29.50
N ALA A 636 -5.52 14.35 -28.95
CA ALA A 636 -4.56 13.28 -28.72
C ALA A 636 -5.17 12.31 -27.69
N LEU A 637 -5.35 11.06 -28.08
CA LEU A 637 -5.91 10.03 -27.21
C LEU A 637 -4.84 9.54 -26.24
N ASP A 638 -5.23 9.35 -24.99
CA ASP A 638 -4.37 8.83 -23.93
C ASP A 638 -4.68 7.37 -23.64
N MET A 639 -5.88 6.89 -23.95
CA MET A 639 -6.32 5.53 -23.62
C MET A 639 -7.08 4.81 -24.74
N PRO A 640 -6.91 3.47 -24.89
CA PRO A 640 -7.59 2.69 -25.94
C PRO A 640 -9.13 2.75 -25.95
N TRP A 641 -9.79 2.91 -24.80
CA TRP A 641 -11.25 3.03 -24.75
C TRP A 641 -11.79 4.34 -25.33
N GLU A 642 -10.98 5.41 -25.36
CA GLU A 642 -11.32 6.66 -26.05
C GLU A 642 -11.34 6.42 -27.56
N LEU A 643 -10.38 5.64 -28.06
CA LEU A 643 -10.32 5.26 -29.46
C LEU A 643 -11.58 4.48 -29.88
N ILE A 644 -12.03 3.53 -29.05
CA ILE A 644 -13.27 2.77 -29.29
C ILE A 644 -14.48 3.71 -29.38
N GLN A 645 -14.60 4.70 -28.48
CA GLN A 645 -15.69 5.69 -28.52
C GLN A 645 -15.72 6.48 -29.84
N TYR A 646 -14.56 6.94 -30.30
CA TYR A 646 -14.48 7.65 -31.58
C TYR A 646 -14.69 6.72 -32.79
N ALA A 647 -14.36 5.44 -32.69
CA ALA A 647 -14.68 4.45 -33.72
C ALA A 647 -16.19 4.18 -33.81
N GLU A 648 -16.89 4.15 -32.68
CA GLU A 648 -18.35 4.09 -32.62
C GLU A 648 -18.99 5.36 -33.20
N LEU A 649 -18.43 6.54 -32.91
CA LEU A 649 -18.84 7.81 -33.52
C LEU A 649 -18.63 7.81 -35.04
N ALA A 650 -17.52 7.27 -35.53
CA ALA A 650 -17.26 7.13 -36.97
C ALA A 650 -18.30 6.24 -37.65
N ARG A 651 -18.79 5.20 -36.98
CA ARG A 651 -19.91 4.38 -37.47
C ARG A 651 -21.20 5.18 -37.53
N LEU A 652 -21.54 5.91 -36.45
CA LEU A 652 -22.75 6.74 -36.39
C LEU A 652 -22.78 7.83 -37.47
N LEU A 653 -21.63 8.45 -37.79
CA LEU A 653 -21.51 9.40 -38.91
C LEU A 653 -21.91 8.76 -40.24
N ARG A 654 -21.38 7.56 -40.51
CA ARG A 654 -21.65 6.83 -41.76
C ARG A 654 -23.13 6.48 -41.90
N GLU A 655 -23.72 5.90 -40.84
CA GLU A 655 -25.12 5.48 -40.84
C GLU A 655 -26.09 6.68 -40.89
N SER A 656 -25.63 7.86 -40.48
CA SER A 656 -26.36 9.13 -40.62
C SER A 656 -26.18 9.80 -41.98
N GLY A 657 -25.41 9.20 -42.90
CA GLY A 657 -25.18 9.69 -44.27
C GLY A 657 -23.90 10.53 -44.46
N ASP A 658 -23.08 10.73 -43.42
CA ASP A 658 -21.79 11.42 -43.53
C ASP A 658 -20.62 10.44 -43.71
N GLU A 659 -20.55 9.86 -44.91
CA GLU A 659 -19.47 8.92 -45.27
C GLU A 659 -18.09 9.59 -45.29
N THR A 660 -18.02 10.86 -45.70
CA THR A 660 -16.75 11.59 -45.80
C THR A 660 -16.18 11.86 -44.41
N GLY A 661 -17.00 12.32 -43.47
CA GLY A 661 -16.63 12.52 -42.07
C GLY A 661 -16.25 11.21 -41.39
N SER A 662 -17.00 10.13 -41.62
CA SER A 662 -16.68 8.79 -41.12
C SER A 662 -15.28 8.32 -41.55
N LEU A 663 -14.95 8.44 -42.84
CA LEU A 663 -13.65 8.03 -43.38
C LEU A 663 -12.50 8.92 -42.86
N ALA A 664 -12.72 10.23 -42.77
CA ALA A 664 -11.73 11.16 -42.23
C ALA A 664 -11.43 10.87 -40.75
N LEU A 665 -12.46 10.60 -39.96
CA LEU A 665 -12.34 10.22 -38.55
C LEU A 665 -11.60 8.89 -38.40
N THR A 666 -12.00 7.86 -39.14
CA THR A 666 -11.36 6.53 -39.13
C THR A 666 -9.86 6.61 -39.44
N ARG A 667 -9.46 7.39 -40.46
CA ARG A 667 -8.05 7.61 -40.80
C ARG A 667 -7.28 8.31 -39.68
N THR A 668 -7.90 9.30 -39.05
CA THR A 668 -7.31 10.02 -37.91
C THR A 668 -7.06 9.07 -36.73
N LEU A 669 -8.02 8.18 -36.43
CA LEU A 669 -7.88 7.20 -35.34
C LEU A 669 -6.79 6.16 -35.64
N LEU A 670 -6.73 5.63 -36.86
CA LEU A 670 -5.68 4.71 -37.29
C LEU A 670 -4.27 5.34 -37.17
N ALA A 671 -4.14 6.64 -37.44
CA ALA A 671 -2.86 7.35 -37.34
C ALA A 671 -2.37 7.53 -35.89
N GLN A 672 -3.27 7.60 -34.91
CA GLN A 672 -2.90 7.71 -33.48
C GLN A 672 -2.51 6.38 -32.85
N LEU A 673 -2.93 5.27 -33.45
CA LEU A 673 -2.84 3.92 -32.91
C LEU A 673 -1.39 3.50 -32.51
N PRO A 674 -0.35 3.70 -33.35
CA PRO A 674 1.03 3.31 -32.99
C PRO A 674 1.60 4.04 -31.77
N GLU A 675 1.27 5.32 -31.61
CA GLU A 675 1.73 6.11 -30.47
C GLU A 675 0.96 5.73 -29.19
N LEU A 676 -0.32 5.41 -29.33
CA LEU A 676 -1.12 4.90 -28.21
C LEU A 676 -0.60 3.54 -27.72
N GLU A 677 -0.23 2.63 -28.63
CA GLU A 677 0.40 1.34 -28.29
C GLU A 677 1.71 1.50 -27.53
N ARG A 678 2.57 2.42 -27.99
CA ARG A 678 3.83 2.73 -27.30
C ARG A 678 3.62 3.26 -25.89
N ARG A 679 2.60 4.10 -25.68
CA ARG A 679 2.29 4.70 -24.37
C ARG A 679 1.53 3.74 -23.44
N THR A 680 0.84 2.75 -23.98
CA THR A 680 -0.02 1.84 -23.21
C THR A 680 0.27 0.36 -23.51
N PRO A 681 1.54 -0.11 -23.37
CA PRO A 681 1.91 -1.48 -23.73
C PRO A 681 1.13 -2.54 -22.93
N GLY A 682 0.74 -2.23 -21.69
CA GLY A 682 -0.10 -3.11 -20.87
C GLY A 682 -1.59 -3.13 -21.24
N LEU A 683 -2.03 -2.33 -22.22
CA LEU A 683 -3.40 -2.29 -22.73
C LEU A 683 -3.54 -2.81 -24.17
N ALA A 684 -2.53 -3.52 -24.69
CA ALA A 684 -2.48 -4.00 -26.07
C ALA A 684 -3.77 -4.70 -26.55
N ARG A 685 -4.43 -5.47 -25.67
CA ARG A 685 -5.73 -6.11 -25.96
C ARG A 685 -6.80 -5.10 -26.41
N LEU A 686 -6.98 -4.01 -25.66
CA LEU A 686 -7.99 -3.00 -25.98
C LEU A 686 -7.64 -2.27 -27.27
N THR A 687 -6.35 -2.07 -27.52
CA THR A 687 -5.87 -1.48 -28.77
C THR A 687 -6.13 -2.38 -29.97
N GLU A 688 -5.96 -3.69 -29.84
CA GLU A 688 -6.28 -4.66 -30.89
C GLU A 688 -7.80 -4.77 -31.15
N ILE A 689 -8.64 -4.64 -30.12
CA ILE A 689 -10.09 -4.54 -30.30
C ILE A 689 -10.46 -3.28 -31.08
N ALA A 690 -9.91 -2.13 -30.68
CA ALA A 690 -10.06 -0.87 -31.39
C ALA A 690 -9.62 -0.98 -32.87
N ARG A 691 -8.46 -1.59 -33.11
CA ARG A 691 -7.93 -1.88 -34.45
C ARG A 691 -8.91 -2.74 -35.25
N ALA A 692 -9.45 -3.81 -34.66
CA ALA A 692 -10.39 -4.69 -35.33
C ALA A 692 -11.65 -3.94 -35.79
N ILE A 693 -12.22 -3.08 -34.94
CA ILE A 693 -13.38 -2.25 -35.27
C ILE A 693 -13.08 -1.34 -36.47
N LEU A 694 -11.97 -0.60 -36.41
CA LEU A 694 -11.59 0.35 -37.47
C LEU A 694 -11.31 -0.37 -38.81
N LEU A 695 -10.65 -1.53 -38.77
CA LEU A 695 -10.38 -2.34 -39.97
C LEU A 695 -11.68 -2.89 -40.58
N ALA A 696 -12.60 -3.39 -39.75
CA ALA A 696 -13.89 -3.88 -40.20
C ALA A 696 -14.73 -2.75 -40.85
N GLN A 697 -14.73 -1.55 -40.26
CA GLN A 697 -15.38 -0.36 -40.83
C GLN A 697 -14.75 0.09 -42.16
N ASN A 698 -13.49 -0.26 -42.41
CA ASN A 698 -12.79 0.01 -43.67
C ASN A 698 -12.83 -1.19 -44.66
N ALA A 699 -13.71 -2.16 -44.41
CA ALA A 699 -13.87 -3.39 -45.19
C ALA A 699 -12.62 -4.30 -45.25
N ASP A 700 -11.63 -4.10 -44.38
CA ASP A 700 -10.51 -5.02 -44.19
C ASP A 700 -10.89 -6.10 -43.17
N LEU A 701 -11.72 -7.03 -43.62
CA LEU A 701 -12.24 -8.13 -42.78
C LEU A 701 -11.14 -9.09 -42.34
N ALA A 702 -10.12 -9.32 -43.18
CA ALA A 702 -9.00 -10.21 -42.86
C ALA A 702 -8.12 -9.61 -41.77
N GLY A 703 -7.80 -8.31 -41.87
CA GLY A 703 -7.08 -7.58 -40.84
C GLY A 703 -7.88 -7.47 -39.55
N ALA A 704 -9.19 -7.21 -39.63
CA ALA A 704 -10.07 -7.16 -38.47
C ALA A 704 -10.10 -8.49 -37.70
N LEU A 705 -10.23 -9.61 -38.41
CA LEU A 705 -10.19 -10.94 -37.81
C LEU A 705 -8.83 -11.25 -37.18
N ALA A 706 -7.72 -10.88 -37.83
CA ALA A 706 -6.39 -11.06 -37.27
C ALA A 706 -6.18 -10.26 -35.97
N ALA A 707 -6.66 -9.01 -35.94
CA ALA A 707 -6.64 -8.18 -34.73
C ALA A 707 -7.49 -8.78 -33.59
N LEU A 708 -8.67 -9.33 -33.90
CA LEU A 708 -9.48 -10.06 -32.91
C LEU A 708 -8.78 -11.32 -32.37
N GLU A 709 -8.07 -12.05 -33.23
CA GLU A 709 -7.26 -13.19 -32.80
C GLU A 709 -6.13 -12.76 -31.86
N LEU A 710 -5.40 -11.69 -32.19
CA LEU A 710 -4.37 -11.12 -31.31
C LEU A 710 -4.93 -10.65 -29.97
N ALA A 711 -6.08 -9.97 -29.98
CA ALA A 711 -6.79 -9.58 -28.77
C ALA A 711 -7.20 -10.79 -27.91
N SER A 712 -7.49 -11.94 -28.53
CA SER A 712 -7.86 -13.17 -27.82
C SER A 712 -6.68 -13.93 -27.19
N LEU A 713 -5.44 -13.66 -27.64
CA LEU A 713 -4.23 -14.35 -27.17
C LEU A 713 -3.69 -13.80 -25.85
N SER A 714 -4.04 -12.56 -25.49
CA SER A 714 -3.42 -11.83 -24.38
C SER A 714 -4.06 -12.06 -23.01
N SER A 715 -5.29 -12.58 -22.93
CA SER A 715 -6.04 -13.00 -21.72
C SER A 715 -7.52 -13.23 -22.11
N PRO A 716 -8.31 -14.13 -21.49
CA PRO A 716 -9.71 -14.34 -21.86
C PRO A 716 -10.55 -13.05 -21.83
N MET A 717 -11.49 -12.94 -22.78
CA MET A 717 -12.23 -11.71 -23.04
C MET A 717 -13.18 -11.35 -21.91
N THR A 718 -12.95 -10.25 -21.20
CA THR A 718 -14.00 -9.60 -20.40
C THR A 718 -15.03 -8.92 -21.30
N VAL A 719 -16.31 -9.32 -21.19
CA VAL A 719 -17.64 -8.92 -21.76
C VAL A 719 -17.68 -8.56 -23.25
N TRP A 720 -16.58 -8.10 -23.83
CA TRP A 720 -16.37 -7.90 -25.25
C TRP A 720 -16.78 -9.09 -26.09
N TRP A 721 -16.62 -10.34 -25.64
CA TRP A 721 -17.06 -11.51 -26.40
C TRP A 721 -18.59 -11.62 -26.53
N ILE A 722 -19.34 -11.23 -25.49
CA ILE A 722 -20.81 -11.15 -25.53
C ILE A 722 -21.22 -10.17 -26.63
N TYR A 723 -20.43 -9.10 -26.77
CA TYR A 723 -20.63 -8.13 -27.84
C TYR A 723 -20.12 -8.63 -29.19
N LEU A 724 -19.00 -9.37 -29.31
CA LEU A 724 -18.51 -9.90 -30.58
C LEU A 724 -19.61 -10.67 -31.34
N LYS A 725 -20.44 -11.42 -30.62
CA LYS A 725 -21.57 -12.16 -31.20
C LYS A 725 -22.51 -11.26 -31.98
N ASN A 726 -22.77 -10.05 -31.47
CA ASN A 726 -23.84 -9.18 -31.97
C ASN A 726 -23.38 -7.79 -32.42
N TYR A 727 -22.09 -7.46 -32.33
CA TYR A 727 -21.55 -6.15 -32.69
C TYR A 727 -21.75 -5.89 -34.19
N PRO A 728 -22.30 -4.74 -34.61
CA PRO A 728 -22.64 -4.48 -36.01
C PRO A 728 -21.43 -4.55 -36.96
N ASP A 729 -20.27 -4.03 -36.53
CA ASP A 729 -19.07 -4.00 -37.39
C ASP A 729 -18.54 -5.40 -37.73
N PHE A 730 -18.83 -6.42 -36.92
CA PHE A 730 -18.38 -7.79 -37.16
C PHE A 730 -19.43 -8.68 -37.82
N ALA A 731 -20.56 -8.12 -38.28
CA ALA A 731 -21.64 -8.90 -38.90
C ALA A 731 -21.16 -9.76 -40.07
N ALA A 732 -20.27 -9.24 -40.92
CA ALA A 732 -19.71 -9.96 -42.05
C ALA A 732 -18.73 -11.09 -41.64
N LEU A 733 -18.16 -11.04 -40.44
CA LEU A 733 -17.25 -12.06 -39.93
C LEU A 733 -17.98 -13.24 -39.28
N ARG A 734 -19.28 -13.13 -39.01
CA ARG A 734 -20.01 -14.14 -38.23
C ARG A 734 -20.03 -15.51 -38.91
N SER A 735 -20.00 -15.60 -40.23
CA SER A 735 -19.94 -16.88 -40.94
C SER A 735 -18.52 -17.45 -41.04
N GLU A 736 -17.48 -16.67 -40.71
CA GLU A 736 -16.09 -17.09 -40.86
C GLU A 736 -15.74 -18.18 -39.82
N PRO A 737 -15.21 -19.34 -40.24
CA PRO A 737 -14.88 -20.43 -39.32
C PRO A 737 -13.91 -20.02 -38.20
N ARG A 738 -12.95 -19.15 -38.51
CA ARG A 738 -11.98 -18.59 -37.55
C ARG A 738 -12.67 -17.71 -36.50
N PHE A 739 -13.65 -16.89 -36.90
CA PHE A 739 -14.43 -16.09 -35.98
C PHE A 739 -15.31 -16.96 -35.07
N GLN A 740 -15.94 -18.00 -35.63
CA GLN A 740 -16.70 -18.98 -34.85
C GLN A 740 -15.82 -19.73 -33.83
N ALA A 741 -14.58 -20.06 -34.21
CA ALA A 741 -13.62 -20.66 -33.29
C ALA A 741 -13.24 -19.72 -32.12
N LEU A 742 -13.13 -18.41 -32.37
CA LEU A 742 -12.90 -17.41 -31.32
C LEU A 742 -14.07 -17.36 -30.32
N LEU A 743 -15.32 -17.33 -30.81
CA LEU A 743 -16.51 -17.34 -29.98
C LEU A 743 -16.59 -18.61 -29.12
N ALA A 744 -16.41 -19.78 -29.74
CA ALA A 744 -16.45 -21.06 -29.04
C ALA A 744 -15.37 -21.15 -27.94
N ARG A 745 -14.19 -20.56 -28.15
CA ARG A 745 -13.14 -20.49 -27.13
C ARG A 745 -13.55 -19.64 -25.93
N ALA A 746 -14.21 -18.50 -26.17
CA ALA A 746 -14.71 -17.62 -25.11
C ALA A 746 -15.83 -18.30 -24.31
N GLU A 747 -16.81 -18.90 -24.98
CA GLU A 747 -17.91 -19.65 -24.35
C GLU A 747 -17.38 -20.82 -23.51
N ALA A 748 -16.43 -21.60 -24.05
CA ALA A 748 -15.81 -22.70 -23.32
C ALA A 748 -15.04 -22.21 -22.08
N HIS A 749 -14.45 -21.01 -22.15
CA HIS A 749 -13.77 -20.41 -21.00
C HIS A 749 -14.76 -19.97 -19.93
N ALA A 750 -15.82 -19.25 -20.28
CA ALA A 750 -16.88 -18.85 -19.35
C ALA A 750 -17.51 -20.08 -18.67
N ALA A 751 -17.77 -21.16 -19.41
CA ALA A 751 -18.29 -22.41 -18.85
C ALA A 751 -17.33 -23.05 -17.83
N ARG A 752 -16.01 -23.06 -18.09
CA ARG A 752 -15.00 -23.53 -17.11
C ARG A 752 -15.00 -22.68 -15.85
N GLN A 753 -15.08 -21.35 -16.00
CA GLN A 753 -15.11 -20.43 -14.87
C GLN A 753 -16.39 -20.58 -14.03
N ARG A 754 -17.56 -20.79 -14.64
CA ARG A 754 -18.80 -21.12 -13.92
C ARG A 754 -18.68 -22.40 -13.11
N ASN A 755 -18.09 -23.44 -13.70
CA ASN A 755 -17.84 -24.70 -12.99
C ASN A 755 -16.88 -24.51 -11.80
N LEU A 756 -15.82 -23.72 -11.98
CA LEU A 756 -14.87 -23.38 -10.92
C LEU A 756 -15.55 -22.62 -9.78
N LEU A 757 -16.34 -21.58 -10.07
CA LEU A 757 -17.12 -20.85 -9.07
C LEU A 757 -18.04 -21.80 -8.28
N GLY A 758 -18.70 -22.75 -8.97
CA GLY A 758 -19.50 -23.79 -8.34
C GLY A 758 -18.71 -24.72 -7.40
N GLN A 759 -17.44 -25.00 -7.71
CA GLN A 759 -16.54 -25.77 -6.84
C GLN A 759 -16.10 -24.95 -5.62
N MET A 760 -15.69 -23.69 -5.81
CA MET A 760 -15.29 -22.78 -4.72
C MET A 760 -16.43 -22.60 -3.70
N ARG A 761 -17.67 -22.47 -4.18
CA ARG A 761 -18.89 -22.42 -3.34
C ARG A 761 -19.10 -23.69 -2.51
N LYS A 762 -18.79 -24.86 -3.05
CA LYS A 762 -18.89 -26.15 -2.32
C LYS A 762 -17.74 -26.37 -1.35
N GLY A 763 -16.54 -25.85 -1.66
CA GLY A 763 -15.34 -26.00 -0.85
C GLY A 763 -15.27 -25.09 0.38
N GLY A 764 -16.21 -24.16 0.55
CA GLY A 764 -16.23 -23.22 1.69
C GLY A 764 -15.23 -22.06 1.56
N GLU A 765 -14.62 -21.87 0.39
CA GLU A 765 -13.77 -20.69 0.08
C GLU A 765 -14.58 -19.38 -0.02
N MET A 766 -15.91 -19.49 0.00
CA MET A 766 -16.84 -18.38 0.07
C MET A 766 -17.17 -18.03 1.53
N VAL A 767 -16.62 -16.91 2.02
CA VAL A 767 -17.06 -16.31 3.29
C VAL A 767 -18.35 -15.53 3.04
N GLY A 768 -19.48 -16.09 3.46
CA GLY A 768 -20.76 -15.37 3.41
C GLY A 768 -22.03 -16.21 3.54
N ASN A 769 -22.02 -17.39 4.18
CA ASN A 769 -23.28 -17.97 4.67
C ASN A 769 -23.06 -19.04 5.75
N LYS A 770 -22.79 -18.58 6.97
CA LYS A 770 -23.15 -19.31 8.20
C LYS A 770 -23.97 -18.37 9.08
N GLN A 771 -25.12 -17.90 8.58
CA GLN A 771 -26.21 -17.41 9.42
C GLN A 771 -27.50 -17.38 8.59
N GLY A 772 -28.47 -18.21 8.99
CA GLY A 772 -29.87 -18.08 8.57
C GLY A 772 -30.31 -18.98 7.41
N SER A 773 -30.48 -20.27 7.66
CA SER A 773 -31.44 -21.08 6.90
C SER A 773 -32.86 -20.55 7.14
N PRO A 774 -33.62 -20.11 6.12
CA PRO A 774 -35.07 -20.03 6.20
C PRO A 774 -35.62 -21.42 5.88
N THR A 775 -36.33 -21.95 6.86
CA THR A 775 -37.17 -23.13 6.82
C THR A 775 -37.97 -23.25 5.51
N SER A 776 -38.00 -24.46 4.98
CA SER A 776 -39.02 -24.97 4.06
C SER A 776 -40.43 -24.47 4.41
N GLY A 777 -41.09 -23.82 3.47
CA GLY A 777 -42.45 -23.30 3.64
C GLY A 777 -43.09 -22.87 2.33
N ASP A 778 -43.57 -23.86 1.59
CA ASP A 778 -44.79 -23.89 0.75
C ASP A 778 -45.10 -22.79 -0.30
N GLY A 779 -45.18 -23.26 -1.55
CA GLY A 779 -46.12 -22.89 -2.61
C GLY A 779 -46.68 -21.46 -2.72
N ARG A 780 -46.24 -20.73 -3.75
CA ARG A 780 -47.04 -20.43 -4.96
C ARG A 780 -46.33 -19.41 -5.85
N ALA A 781 -46.11 -19.81 -7.09
CA ALA A 781 -45.79 -18.93 -8.20
C ALA A 781 -46.86 -17.85 -8.37
N LYS A 782 -46.43 -16.60 -8.55
CA LYS A 782 -47.16 -15.61 -9.34
C LYS A 782 -46.18 -14.85 -10.22
N SER A 783 -46.43 -14.97 -11.52
CA SER A 783 -45.85 -14.20 -12.61
C SER A 783 -46.26 -12.72 -12.53
N ALA A 784 -45.32 -11.82 -12.81
CA ALA A 784 -45.55 -10.50 -13.41
C ALA A 784 -44.18 -10.02 -13.94
N ALA A 785 -43.89 -10.17 -15.24
CA ALA A 785 -44.20 -9.26 -16.34
C ALA A 785 -43.27 -8.01 -16.39
N PHE A 786 -42.20 -8.19 -17.18
CA PHE A 786 -41.36 -7.26 -17.98
C PHE A 786 -40.82 -5.94 -17.40
#